data_AF-A0A497RN81-F1
#
_entry.id   AF-A0A497RN81-F1
#
_cell.length_a   1.000
_cell.length_b   1.000
_cell.length_c   1.000
_cell.angle_alpha   90.00
_cell.angle_beta   90.00
_cell.angle_gamma   90.00
#
_symmetry.space_group_name_H-M   'P 1'
#
loop_
_entity.id
_entity.type
_entity.pdbx_description
1 polymer ?
#
loop_
_entity_poly.entity_id
_entity_poly.type
_entity_poly.pdbx_seq_one_letter_code
_entity_poly.pdbx_strand_id
1 'polypeptide(L)'
;MKLPHYTDYQSAVQNPQLAFKQDSDLRTCRVETDPLGRPRVRSGNFAYTYRLDGTGKQWAVRCFSKYIPDQRRYEAISRFLNTHKAPFFVMTDYLSQGILINGKWYPIIKMQWKQGQTLGAFVERNITNSHIISNILNQFRGLATTLDSIGVAHGDLQHGNIIVSNGCLFLVDYDGMYVPKLAGLEAKERGHSNYQHPARDKEFGPHLDRFSSIVIYLALKALTLNPNLWDKYSTGENLLFRQRDFLSPDTSSLLSDLARIPSLHSLIKRFRAVCKTTVAQVPTLTDFLSGKEGVLPESTVAVTRWDQYEVVSALQRPRLLEVVGERVTVVGEINEYYQGVTKYNKPYVFLSFGNWRRGDFRLVIWSEALELFQSRGKELKSYEGKWVRVTGLLTEYQKGSWPKRPQIEVESPTAVKILSGVDEAKRRLSGQTDSRPSTSKTSSSARQQTFTSSRPSSANLKLAKEHFVRAWKYDEQEGRLDKAIREYQAALRIIPNYANAHNNLGWIYERQGRLDEAIREYKIVIEIDSSSSLTYCNLGRVYGQKKRFDKAIEMLLAALEVAPNDVNTHFQLGWVYGEKGRLDKAIEEYQTALQIDPQLGAAHLNLGWAYSRQGRHDKAVLEYKRALQINPENGMAHSNLGLTYRTMGRIDDARRELELAVKCGFEPAKNILREMAKDVSVW
;
A
#
# COMPACT_ATOMS: atom_id res chain seq x y z
N MET A 1 -1.28 -12.69 -16.09
CA MET A 1 -1.66 -11.86 -17.25
C MET A 1 -1.35 -10.41 -16.90
N LYS A 2 -0.52 -9.71 -17.68
CA LYS A 2 -0.28 -8.27 -17.50
C LYS A 2 -1.57 -7.53 -17.88
N LEU A 3 -2.01 -6.59 -17.03
CA LEU A 3 -3.16 -5.75 -17.30
C LEU A 3 -2.77 -4.57 -18.22
N PRO A 4 -3.73 -4.00 -18.98
CA PRO A 4 -3.51 -2.82 -19.80
C PRO A 4 -3.13 -1.61 -18.93
N HIS A 5 -2.34 -0.69 -19.50
CA HIS A 5 -2.04 0.58 -18.84
C HIS A 5 -3.25 1.53 -18.87
N TYR A 6 -3.23 2.55 -18.01
CA TYR A 6 -4.24 3.60 -17.95
C TYR A 6 -4.60 4.17 -19.33
N THR A 7 -3.60 4.45 -20.16
CA THR A 7 -3.78 5.01 -21.51
C THR A 7 -4.47 4.04 -22.46
N ASP A 8 -4.19 2.74 -22.34
CA ASP A 8 -4.83 1.70 -23.16
C ASP A 8 -6.33 1.65 -22.88
N TYR A 9 -6.71 1.72 -21.60
CA TYR A 9 -8.10 1.81 -21.19
C TYR A 9 -8.77 3.09 -21.68
N GLN A 10 -8.12 4.25 -21.57
CA GLN A 10 -8.67 5.49 -22.10
C GLN A 10 -8.95 5.39 -23.61
N SER A 11 -8.00 4.90 -24.40
CA SER A 11 -8.17 4.76 -25.85
C SER A 11 -9.28 3.77 -26.21
N ALA A 12 -9.41 2.67 -25.48
CA ALA A 12 -10.45 1.67 -25.73
C ALA A 12 -11.84 2.20 -25.38
N VAL A 13 -12.04 2.76 -24.18
CA VAL A 13 -13.34 3.25 -23.73
C VAL A 13 -13.83 4.44 -24.56
N GLN A 14 -12.92 5.20 -25.17
CA GLN A 14 -13.28 6.26 -26.13
C GLN A 14 -14.01 5.73 -27.38
N ASN A 15 -13.88 4.43 -27.70
CA ASN A 15 -14.53 3.78 -28.84
C ASN A 15 -15.38 2.57 -28.40
N PRO A 16 -16.52 2.78 -27.71
CA PRO A 16 -17.29 1.69 -27.11
C PRO A 16 -17.73 0.58 -28.07
N GLN A 17 -18.07 0.92 -29.32
CA GLN A 17 -18.47 -0.04 -30.36
C GLN A 17 -17.40 -1.10 -30.64
N LEU A 18 -16.13 -0.72 -30.59
CA LEU A 18 -14.99 -1.61 -30.84
C LEU A 18 -14.52 -2.31 -29.57
N ALA A 19 -14.60 -1.61 -28.43
CA ALA A 19 -14.08 -2.08 -27.16
C ALA A 19 -15.01 -3.07 -26.45
N PHE A 20 -16.33 -2.92 -26.57
CA PHE A 20 -17.32 -3.73 -25.84
C PHE A 20 -18.16 -4.63 -26.75
N LYS A 21 -17.55 -5.26 -27.77
CA LYS A 21 -18.27 -6.01 -28.82
C LYS A 21 -19.26 -7.06 -28.30
N GLN A 22 -18.99 -7.65 -27.14
CA GLN A 22 -19.80 -8.72 -26.55
C GLN A 22 -20.97 -8.20 -25.69
N ASP A 23 -20.97 -6.93 -25.29
CA ASP A 23 -22.03 -6.36 -24.44
C ASP A 23 -22.91 -5.41 -25.26
N SER A 24 -24.19 -5.78 -25.40
CA SER A 24 -25.15 -5.04 -26.23
C SER A 24 -25.45 -3.64 -25.72
N ASP A 25 -25.37 -3.41 -24.41
CA ASP A 25 -25.61 -2.10 -23.82
C ASP A 25 -24.37 -1.22 -23.99
N LEU A 26 -23.20 -1.70 -23.58
CA LEU A 26 -21.98 -0.89 -23.54
C LEU A 26 -21.51 -0.50 -24.94
N ARG A 27 -21.68 -1.37 -25.95
CA ARG A 27 -21.25 -1.07 -27.33
C ARG A 27 -21.94 0.14 -27.95
N THR A 28 -23.16 0.47 -27.51
CA THR A 28 -23.95 1.58 -28.05
C THR A 28 -23.84 2.86 -27.22
N CYS A 29 -23.16 2.80 -26.08
CA CYS A 29 -22.99 3.94 -25.20
C CYS A 29 -21.98 4.96 -25.73
N ARG A 30 -22.03 6.17 -25.16
CA ARG A 30 -21.00 7.20 -25.28
C ARG A 30 -20.32 7.39 -23.93
N VAL A 31 -18.99 7.48 -23.92
CA VAL A 31 -18.26 7.72 -22.66
C VAL A 31 -18.38 9.17 -22.22
N GLU A 32 -18.53 9.41 -20.91
CA GLU A 32 -18.41 10.73 -20.32
C GLU A 32 -16.98 11.27 -20.53
N THR A 33 -16.89 12.51 -21.00
CA THR A 33 -15.60 13.16 -21.21
C THR A 33 -15.38 14.34 -20.26
N ASP A 34 -14.11 14.62 -20.00
CA ASP A 34 -13.68 15.86 -19.36
C ASP A 34 -13.90 17.07 -20.30
N PRO A 35 -13.74 18.32 -19.82
CA PRO A 35 -13.86 19.51 -20.67
C PRO A 35 -12.92 19.56 -21.89
N LEU A 36 -11.92 18.66 -21.93
CA LEU A 36 -10.92 18.53 -22.99
C LEU A 36 -11.26 17.37 -23.95
N GLY A 37 -12.40 16.70 -23.78
CA GLY A 37 -12.90 15.64 -24.65
C GLY A 37 -12.28 14.26 -24.38
N ARG A 38 -11.58 14.05 -23.27
CA ARG A 38 -10.99 12.76 -22.90
C ARG A 38 -11.92 11.98 -21.98
N PRO A 39 -11.97 10.64 -22.05
CA PRO A 39 -12.73 9.82 -21.11
C PRO A 39 -12.42 10.18 -19.65
N ARG A 40 -13.43 10.63 -18.91
CA ARG A 40 -13.29 11.03 -17.52
C ARG A 40 -13.22 9.80 -16.61
N VAL A 41 -12.17 9.72 -15.81
CA VAL A 41 -12.00 8.65 -14.81
C VAL A 41 -12.49 9.13 -13.45
N ARG A 42 -13.36 8.34 -12.82
CA ARG A 42 -14.05 8.69 -11.56
C ARG A 42 -13.40 8.10 -10.31
N SER A 43 -12.62 7.03 -10.46
CA SER A 43 -11.89 6.40 -9.37
C SER A 43 -10.64 5.71 -9.88
N GLY A 44 -9.61 5.60 -9.04
CA GLY A 44 -8.43 4.79 -9.30
C GLY A 44 -7.82 4.31 -8.00
N ASN A 45 -7.46 3.03 -7.96
CA ASN A 45 -6.58 2.35 -6.98
C ASN A 45 -6.51 0.86 -7.32
N PHE A 46 -7.66 0.23 -7.58
CA PHE A 46 -7.76 -1.16 -8.06
C PHE A 46 -8.39 -1.28 -9.46
N ALA A 47 -9.23 -0.32 -9.82
CA ALA A 47 -9.86 -0.22 -11.13
C ALA A 47 -10.13 1.23 -11.53
N TYR A 48 -10.05 1.51 -12.83
CA TYR A 48 -10.47 2.76 -13.44
C TYR A 48 -11.96 2.70 -13.75
N THR A 49 -12.73 3.63 -13.17
CA THR A 49 -14.18 3.70 -13.41
C THR A 49 -14.50 4.78 -14.43
N TYR A 50 -15.17 4.40 -15.52
CA TYR A 50 -15.67 5.28 -16.57
C TYR A 50 -17.20 5.32 -16.55
N ARG A 51 -17.81 6.49 -16.74
CA ARG A 51 -19.25 6.58 -16.99
C ARG A 51 -19.52 6.45 -18.48
N LEU A 52 -20.46 5.58 -18.84
CA LEU A 52 -20.96 5.37 -20.19
C LEU A 52 -22.47 5.66 -20.23
N ASP A 53 -22.86 6.60 -21.09
CA ASP A 53 -24.23 7.05 -21.29
C ASP A 53 -24.84 6.32 -22.49
N GLY A 54 -25.83 5.44 -22.24
CA GLY A 54 -26.59 4.71 -23.26
C GLY A 54 -28.03 5.22 -23.41
N THR A 55 -28.83 4.58 -24.26
CA THR A 55 -30.25 4.93 -24.45
C THR A 55 -31.08 4.53 -23.22
N GLY A 56 -31.38 5.48 -22.34
CA GLY A 56 -32.21 5.29 -21.15
C GLY A 56 -31.52 4.62 -19.96
N LYS A 57 -30.27 4.17 -20.10
CA LYS A 57 -29.45 3.62 -19.01
C LYS A 57 -28.06 4.22 -19.04
N GLN A 58 -27.51 4.43 -17.86
CA GLN A 58 -26.14 4.87 -17.66
C GLN A 58 -25.39 3.76 -16.93
N TRP A 59 -24.12 3.57 -17.26
CA TRP A 59 -23.28 2.50 -16.75
C TRP A 59 -21.97 3.05 -16.20
N ALA A 60 -21.53 2.49 -15.08
CA ALA A 60 -20.15 2.58 -14.63
C ALA A 60 -19.41 1.35 -15.14
N VAL A 61 -18.34 1.54 -15.90
CA VAL A 61 -17.45 0.47 -16.35
C VAL A 61 -16.16 0.56 -15.55
N ARG A 62 -15.90 -0.45 -14.72
CA ARG A 62 -14.67 -0.58 -13.94
C ARG A 62 -13.69 -1.51 -14.64
N CYS A 63 -12.59 -0.93 -15.09
CA CYS A 63 -11.48 -1.59 -15.75
C CYS A 63 -10.35 -1.85 -14.74
N PHE A 64 -10.01 -3.11 -14.47
CA PHE A 64 -9.03 -3.45 -13.44
C PHE A 64 -7.62 -2.93 -13.78
N SER A 65 -7.00 -2.21 -12.83
CA SER A 65 -5.63 -1.70 -12.94
C SER A 65 -4.61 -2.55 -12.16
N LYS A 66 -5.08 -3.36 -11.20
CA LYS A 66 -4.24 -4.28 -10.41
C LYS A 66 -4.65 -5.73 -10.63
N TYR A 67 -3.67 -6.64 -10.60
CA TYR A 67 -3.90 -8.06 -10.88
C TYR A 67 -4.96 -8.64 -9.95
N ILE A 68 -5.90 -9.40 -10.54
CA ILE A 68 -6.95 -10.10 -9.82
C ILE A 68 -6.53 -11.56 -9.66
N PRO A 69 -6.19 -12.02 -8.45
CA PRO A 69 -5.80 -13.42 -8.24
C PRO A 69 -7.00 -14.36 -8.37
N ASP A 70 -8.21 -13.87 -8.06
CA ASP A 70 -9.41 -14.68 -7.94
C ASP A 70 -10.60 -14.01 -8.63
N GLN A 71 -10.88 -14.46 -9.86
CA GLN A 71 -12.03 -14.01 -10.66
C GLN A 71 -13.36 -14.60 -10.16
N ARG A 72 -13.33 -15.77 -9.50
CA ARG A 72 -14.54 -16.44 -8.97
C ARG A 72 -15.23 -15.58 -7.92
N ARG A 73 -14.46 -14.74 -7.21
CA ARG A 73 -14.99 -13.73 -6.29
C ARG A 73 -16.01 -12.80 -6.97
N TYR A 74 -15.63 -12.22 -8.11
CA TYR A 74 -16.48 -11.24 -8.80
C TYR A 74 -17.71 -11.89 -9.42
N GLU A 75 -17.58 -13.13 -9.91
CA GLU A 75 -18.72 -13.93 -10.36
C GLU A 75 -19.72 -14.19 -9.23
N ALA A 76 -19.24 -14.53 -8.03
CA ALA A 76 -20.09 -14.77 -6.87
C ALA A 76 -20.81 -13.49 -6.41
N ILE A 77 -20.10 -12.36 -6.34
CA ILE A 77 -20.66 -11.05 -5.98
C ILE A 77 -21.72 -10.63 -7.00
N SER A 78 -21.39 -10.71 -8.29
CA SER A 78 -22.33 -10.37 -9.37
C SER A 78 -23.59 -11.23 -9.33
N ARG A 79 -23.45 -12.56 -9.18
CA ARG A 79 -24.60 -13.46 -9.03
C ARG A 79 -25.45 -13.11 -7.81
N PHE A 80 -24.81 -12.76 -6.69
CA PHE A 80 -25.50 -12.39 -5.47
C PHE A 80 -26.32 -11.09 -5.67
N LEU A 81 -25.69 -10.02 -6.15
CA LEU A 81 -26.34 -8.71 -6.36
C LEU A 81 -27.50 -8.77 -7.37
N ASN A 82 -27.38 -9.64 -8.38
CA ASN A 82 -28.43 -9.80 -9.38
C ASN A 82 -29.63 -10.63 -8.88
N THR A 83 -29.42 -11.53 -7.90
CA THR A 83 -30.47 -12.39 -7.31
C THR A 83 -31.13 -11.78 -6.08
N HIS A 84 -30.38 -11.03 -5.26
CA HIS A 84 -30.87 -10.42 -4.02
C HIS A 84 -31.20 -8.95 -4.25
N LYS A 85 -32.49 -8.62 -4.27
CA LYS A 85 -32.95 -7.23 -4.47
C LYS A 85 -33.08 -6.53 -3.12
N ALA A 86 -32.14 -5.64 -2.82
CA ALA A 86 -32.26 -4.63 -1.76
C ALA A 86 -32.26 -3.24 -2.40
N PRO A 87 -32.96 -2.25 -1.82
CA PRO A 87 -33.14 -0.93 -2.45
C PRO A 87 -31.83 -0.17 -2.66
N PHE A 88 -30.80 -0.48 -1.87
CA PHE A 88 -29.48 0.13 -1.94
C PHE A 88 -28.46 -0.65 -2.79
N PHE A 89 -28.79 -1.85 -3.26
CA PHE A 89 -27.91 -2.57 -4.18
C PHE A 89 -28.05 -2.05 -5.61
N VAL A 90 -26.92 -2.00 -6.29
CA VAL A 90 -26.81 -1.55 -7.67
C VAL A 90 -26.54 -2.76 -8.55
N MET A 91 -27.29 -2.87 -9.66
CA MET A 91 -27.09 -3.91 -10.66
C MET A 91 -25.62 -3.95 -11.09
N THR A 92 -24.99 -5.11 -10.98
CA THR A 92 -23.55 -5.28 -11.14
C THR A 92 -23.23 -6.61 -11.79
N ASP A 93 -22.61 -6.54 -12.96
CA ASP A 93 -22.22 -7.67 -13.78
C ASP A 93 -20.71 -7.77 -13.85
N TYR A 94 -20.17 -8.95 -13.52
CA TYR A 94 -18.79 -9.28 -13.82
C TYR A 94 -18.70 -9.90 -15.21
N LEU A 95 -17.96 -9.25 -16.11
CA LEU A 95 -17.75 -9.71 -17.47
C LEU A 95 -16.30 -10.17 -17.62
N SER A 96 -16.08 -11.48 -17.71
CA SER A 96 -14.73 -12.06 -17.86
C SER A 96 -14.07 -11.66 -19.19
N GLN A 97 -14.88 -11.47 -20.24
CA GLN A 97 -14.51 -10.90 -21.54
C GLN A 97 -15.18 -9.54 -21.74
N GLY A 98 -14.86 -8.61 -20.86
CA GLY A 98 -15.52 -7.31 -20.78
C GLY A 98 -15.10 -6.31 -21.84
N ILE A 99 -13.79 -6.10 -22.00
CA ILE A 99 -13.23 -5.07 -22.87
C ILE A 99 -12.11 -5.63 -23.75
N LEU A 100 -12.16 -5.29 -25.04
CA LEU A 100 -11.18 -5.67 -26.05
C LEU A 100 -10.14 -4.57 -26.23
N ILE A 101 -8.87 -4.89 -25.97
CA ILE A 101 -7.74 -3.96 -26.11
C ILE A 101 -6.62 -4.69 -26.85
N ASN A 102 -6.17 -4.12 -27.97
CA ASN A 102 -5.11 -4.68 -28.81
C ASN A 102 -5.32 -6.17 -29.14
N GLY A 103 -6.56 -6.53 -29.49
CA GLY A 103 -6.95 -7.90 -29.86
C GLY A 103 -7.14 -8.88 -28.69
N LYS A 104 -6.96 -8.42 -27.44
CA LYS A 104 -7.08 -9.27 -26.24
C LYS A 104 -8.22 -8.83 -25.34
N TRP A 105 -8.97 -9.80 -24.82
CA TRP A 105 -10.06 -9.57 -23.87
C TRP A 105 -9.53 -9.40 -22.45
N TYR A 106 -10.10 -8.42 -21.74
CA TYR A 106 -9.83 -8.16 -20.34
C TYR A 106 -11.14 -8.12 -19.55
N PRO A 107 -11.14 -8.60 -18.30
CA PRO A 107 -12.33 -8.56 -17.48
C PRO A 107 -12.68 -7.13 -17.06
N ILE A 108 -13.97 -6.84 -16.88
CA ILE A 108 -14.47 -5.58 -16.32
C ILE A 108 -15.61 -5.86 -15.35
N ILE A 109 -15.94 -4.86 -14.52
CA ILE A 109 -17.21 -4.81 -13.81
C ILE A 109 -18.09 -3.76 -14.50
N LYS A 110 -19.28 -4.17 -14.93
CA LYS A 110 -20.33 -3.29 -15.44
C LYS A 110 -21.35 -3.05 -14.33
N MET A 111 -21.56 -1.80 -13.95
CA MET A 111 -22.46 -1.43 -12.85
C MET A 111 -23.46 -0.40 -13.33
N GLN A 112 -24.71 -0.45 -12.88
CA GLN A 112 -25.67 0.63 -13.16
C GLN A 112 -25.15 1.94 -12.54
N TRP A 113 -25.08 2.99 -13.35
CA TRP A 113 -24.72 4.31 -12.83
C TRP A 113 -25.90 4.92 -12.06
N LYS A 114 -25.63 5.41 -10.85
CA LYS A 114 -26.59 6.17 -10.05
C LYS A 114 -26.19 7.64 -10.06
N GLN A 115 -27.04 8.49 -10.62
CA GLN A 115 -26.80 9.91 -10.68
C GLN A 115 -26.95 10.54 -9.30
N GLY A 116 -25.84 10.76 -8.60
CA GLY A 116 -25.84 11.24 -7.23
C GLY A 116 -24.47 11.69 -6.77
N GLN A 117 -24.36 11.94 -5.47
CA GLN A 117 -23.11 12.34 -4.81
C GLN A 117 -22.67 11.28 -3.82
N THR A 118 -21.37 11.21 -3.51
CA THR A 118 -20.93 10.44 -2.35
C THR A 118 -21.59 10.97 -1.07
N LEU A 119 -21.78 10.11 -0.07
CA LEU A 119 -22.39 10.49 1.21
C LEU A 119 -21.64 11.65 1.84
N GLY A 120 -20.30 11.65 1.78
CA GLY A 120 -19.47 12.76 2.26
C GLY A 120 -19.82 14.10 1.61
N ALA A 121 -19.85 14.14 0.27
CA ALA A 121 -20.16 15.36 -0.47
C ALA A 121 -21.62 15.81 -0.29
N PHE A 122 -22.54 14.84 -0.18
CA PHE A 122 -23.95 15.14 0.10
C PHE A 122 -24.12 15.77 1.48
N VAL A 123 -23.49 15.21 2.51
CA VAL A 123 -23.50 15.74 3.88
C VAL A 123 -22.87 17.13 3.91
N GLU A 124 -21.73 17.34 3.26
CA GLU A 124 -21.08 18.65 3.18
C GLU A 124 -22.01 19.73 2.61
N ARG A 125 -22.75 19.42 1.55
CA ARG A 125 -23.68 20.37 0.92
C ARG A 125 -24.92 20.67 1.76
N ASN A 126 -25.36 19.71 2.57
CA ASN A 126 -26.61 19.79 3.31
C ASN A 126 -26.40 19.92 4.84
N ILE A 127 -25.19 20.23 5.29
CA ILE A 127 -24.82 20.16 6.70
C ILE A 127 -25.65 21.09 7.60
N THR A 128 -26.14 22.21 7.04
CA THR A 128 -27.00 23.17 7.74
C THR A 128 -28.46 22.72 7.84
N ASN A 129 -28.87 21.69 7.08
CA ASN A 129 -30.23 21.16 7.09
C ASN A 129 -30.29 19.82 7.84
N SER A 130 -30.53 19.90 9.15
CA SER A 130 -30.57 18.72 10.04
C SER A 130 -31.65 17.70 9.65
N HIS A 131 -32.76 18.14 9.05
CA HIS A 131 -33.84 17.24 8.62
C HIS A 131 -33.39 16.32 7.47
N ILE A 132 -32.67 16.86 6.48
CA ILE A 132 -32.10 16.07 5.38
C ILE A 132 -31.09 15.05 5.91
N ILE A 133 -30.18 15.48 6.78
CA ILE A 133 -29.17 14.57 7.38
C ILE A 133 -29.85 13.48 8.24
N SER A 134 -30.93 13.82 8.96
CA SER A 134 -31.72 12.87 9.74
C SER A 134 -32.41 11.81 8.86
N ASN A 135 -32.94 12.20 7.70
CA ASN A 135 -33.50 11.24 6.74
C ASN A 135 -32.43 10.25 6.24
N ILE A 136 -31.24 10.76 5.89
CA ILE A 136 -30.11 9.93 5.46
C ILE A 136 -29.65 8.99 6.58
N LEU A 137 -29.57 9.47 7.83
CA LEU A 137 -29.25 8.65 8.99
C LEU A 137 -30.23 7.48 9.16
N ASN A 138 -31.54 7.72 9.01
CA ASN A 138 -32.56 6.69 9.13
C ASN A 138 -32.44 5.63 8.03
N GLN A 139 -32.23 6.05 6.79
CA GLN A 139 -31.99 5.13 5.68
C GLN A 139 -30.70 4.32 5.86
N PHE A 140 -29.64 4.95 6.35
CA PHE A 140 -28.38 4.28 6.64
C PHE A 140 -28.55 3.21 7.73
N ARG A 141 -29.32 3.51 8.78
CA ARG A 141 -29.66 2.51 9.81
C ARG A 141 -30.37 1.30 9.20
N GLY A 142 -31.34 1.53 8.31
CA GLY A 142 -32.02 0.48 7.57
C GLY A 142 -31.05 -0.36 6.74
N LEU A 143 -30.19 0.29 5.95
CA LEU A 143 -29.17 -0.35 5.12
C LEU A 143 -28.25 -1.26 5.93
N ALA A 144 -27.67 -0.76 7.02
CA ALA A 144 -26.74 -1.52 7.87
C ALA A 144 -27.44 -2.72 8.53
N THR A 145 -28.70 -2.55 8.95
CA THR A 145 -29.51 -3.64 9.53
C THR A 145 -29.80 -4.72 8.48
N THR A 146 -30.16 -4.32 7.26
CA THR A 146 -30.44 -5.26 6.17
C THR A 146 -29.19 -6.08 5.82
N LEU A 147 -28.02 -5.45 5.67
CA LEU A 147 -26.76 -6.15 5.36
C LEU A 147 -26.44 -7.25 6.39
N ASP A 148 -26.50 -6.92 7.67
CA ASP A 148 -26.24 -7.90 8.75
C ASP A 148 -27.29 -9.02 8.74
N SER A 149 -28.58 -8.70 8.55
CA SER A 149 -29.67 -9.70 8.53
C SER A 149 -29.56 -10.73 7.40
N ILE A 150 -28.99 -10.34 6.25
CA ILE A 150 -28.77 -11.24 5.11
C ILE A 150 -27.37 -11.88 5.12
N GLY A 151 -26.56 -11.62 6.15
CA GLY A 151 -25.23 -12.19 6.31
C GLY A 151 -24.22 -11.72 5.26
N VAL A 152 -24.29 -10.44 4.88
CA VAL A 152 -23.44 -9.83 3.84
C VAL A 152 -22.71 -8.63 4.41
N ALA A 153 -21.47 -8.43 3.97
CA ALA A 153 -20.73 -7.21 4.26
C ALA A 153 -20.18 -6.61 2.97
N HIS A 154 -20.22 -5.30 2.84
CA HIS A 154 -19.56 -4.52 1.81
C HIS A 154 -18.03 -4.66 1.90
N GLY A 155 -17.47 -4.79 3.10
CA GLY A 155 -16.05 -5.01 3.34
C GLY A 155 -15.16 -3.76 3.22
N ASP A 156 -15.62 -2.72 2.52
CA ASP A 156 -15.10 -1.35 2.63
C ASP A 156 -16.23 -0.32 2.79
N LEU A 157 -17.13 -0.54 3.76
CA LEU A 157 -18.22 0.40 4.01
C LEU A 157 -17.67 1.73 4.55
N GLN A 158 -17.83 2.79 3.76
CA GLN A 158 -17.35 4.13 4.06
C GLN A 158 -18.11 5.18 3.25
N HIS A 159 -18.00 6.46 3.64
CA HIS A 159 -18.71 7.57 3.01
C HIS A 159 -18.49 7.75 1.49
N GLY A 160 -17.33 7.31 0.96
CA GLY A 160 -17.02 7.38 -0.47
C GLY A 160 -17.73 6.32 -1.30
N ASN A 161 -18.10 5.20 -0.68
CA ASN A 161 -18.71 4.03 -1.32
C ASN A 161 -20.24 3.99 -1.18
N ILE A 162 -20.83 5.09 -0.69
CA ILE A 162 -22.27 5.27 -0.56
C ILE A 162 -22.66 6.48 -1.41
N ILE A 163 -23.49 6.26 -2.43
CA ILE A 163 -24.04 7.31 -3.29
C ILE A 163 -25.43 7.69 -2.79
N VAL A 164 -25.66 8.99 -2.62
CA VAL A 164 -26.98 9.58 -2.38
C VAL A 164 -27.52 10.09 -3.70
N SER A 165 -28.60 9.46 -4.18
CA SER A 165 -29.28 9.82 -5.43
C SER A 165 -30.78 9.92 -5.17
N ASN A 166 -31.37 11.08 -5.48
CA ASN A 166 -32.79 11.37 -5.22
C ASN A 166 -33.21 11.06 -3.78
N GLY A 167 -32.35 11.41 -2.82
CA GLY A 167 -32.58 11.15 -1.40
C GLY A 167 -32.46 9.68 -0.97
N CYS A 168 -32.12 8.76 -1.87
CA CYS A 168 -31.94 7.34 -1.58
C CYS A 168 -30.45 6.95 -1.52
N LEU A 169 -30.12 5.95 -0.70
CA LEU A 169 -28.75 5.42 -0.57
C LEU A 169 -28.49 4.25 -1.53
N PHE A 170 -27.33 4.26 -2.16
CA PHE A 170 -26.86 3.19 -3.04
C PHE A 170 -25.41 2.82 -2.71
N LEU A 171 -25.12 1.54 -2.59
CA LEU A 171 -23.76 1.03 -2.40
C LEU A 171 -23.05 0.90 -3.75
N VAL A 172 -21.78 1.26 -3.78
CA VAL A 172 -20.89 1.12 -4.93
C VAL A 172 -19.53 0.63 -4.46
N ASP A 173 -18.70 0.18 -5.39
CA ASP A 173 -17.37 -0.36 -5.08
C ASP A 173 -17.39 -1.68 -4.29
N TYR A 174 -17.92 -2.74 -4.91
CA TYR A 174 -18.08 -4.06 -4.28
C TYR A 174 -16.78 -4.90 -4.23
N ASP A 175 -15.59 -4.31 -4.38
CA ASP A 175 -14.32 -5.05 -4.44
C ASP A 175 -14.01 -5.83 -3.14
N GLY A 176 -14.34 -5.23 -2.00
CA GLY A 176 -14.21 -5.83 -0.66
C GLY A 176 -15.37 -6.73 -0.23
N MET A 177 -16.42 -6.88 -1.05
CA MET A 177 -17.69 -7.46 -0.61
C MET A 177 -17.56 -8.94 -0.22
N TYR A 178 -18.10 -9.27 0.96
CA TYR A 178 -18.34 -10.63 1.43
C TYR A 178 -19.77 -11.05 1.09
N VAL A 179 -19.90 -12.21 0.45
CA VAL A 179 -21.17 -12.93 0.30
C VAL A 179 -20.98 -14.37 0.78
N PRO A 180 -22.04 -15.08 1.25
CA PRO A 180 -21.90 -16.42 1.84
C PRO A 180 -21.13 -17.43 0.98
N LYS A 181 -21.22 -17.32 -0.36
CA LYS A 181 -20.50 -18.18 -1.30
C LYS A 181 -18.96 -18.04 -1.23
N LEU A 182 -18.46 -16.98 -0.60
CA LEU A 182 -17.03 -16.68 -0.43
C LEU A 182 -16.50 -17.04 0.96
N ALA A 183 -17.29 -17.76 1.77
CA ALA A 183 -16.83 -18.24 3.08
C ALA A 183 -15.53 -19.06 2.94
N GLY A 184 -14.58 -18.80 3.84
CA GLY A 184 -13.26 -19.45 3.87
C GLY A 184 -12.18 -18.76 3.04
N LEU A 185 -12.49 -17.68 2.31
CA LEU A 185 -11.48 -16.84 1.67
C LEU A 185 -10.98 -15.74 2.63
N GLU A 186 -9.85 -15.11 2.30
CA GLU A 186 -9.33 -13.93 3.02
C GLU A 186 -9.82 -12.61 2.41
N ALA A 187 -9.80 -11.53 3.19
CA ALA A 187 -10.08 -10.20 2.68
C ALA A 187 -8.96 -9.75 1.74
N LYS A 188 -9.31 -9.13 0.60
CA LYS A 188 -8.32 -8.57 -0.34
C LYS A 188 -7.68 -7.28 0.18
N GLU A 189 -8.42 -6.56 1.01
CA GLU A 189 -8.01 -5.28 1.55
C GLU A 189 -8.56 -5.08 2.96
N ARG A 190 -7.84 -4.24 3.72
CA ARG A 190 -8.20 -3.86 5.08
C ARG A 190 -9.31 -2.81 5.12
N GLY A 191 -9.57 -2.12 4.00
CA GLY A 191 -10.52 -1.02 3.88
C GLY A 191 -10.00 0.33 4.40
N HIS A 192 -10.84 1.36 4.34
CA HIS A 192 -10.49 2.73 4.69
C HIS A 192 -10.23 2.92 6.19
N SER A 193 -9.03 3.36 6.55
CA SER A 193 -8.57 3.48 7.94
C SER A 193 -9.40 4.38 8.87
N ASN A 194 -10.17 5.33 8.34
CA ASN A 194 -11.07 6.21 9.10
C ASN A 194 -12.44 5.58 9.40
N TYR A 195 -12.69 4.36 8.94
CA TYR A 195 -13.94 3.64 9.15
C TYR A 195 -13.74 2.24 9.73
N GLN A 196 -12.56 1.65 9.53
CA GLN A 196 -12.30 0.26 9.87
C GLN A 196 -11.78 0.06 11.29
N HIS A 197 -12.10 -1.09 11.87
CA HIS A 197 -11.69 -1.45 13.22
C HIS A 197 -10.16 -1.49 13.33
N PRO A 198 -9.54 -0.93 14.38
CA PRO A 198 -8.08 -0.87 14.53
C PRO A 198 -7.38 -2.24 14.52
N ALA A 199 -8.07 -3.27 15.04
CA ALA A 199 -7.63 -4.66 15.03
C ALA A 199 -7.82 -5.42 13.71
N ARG A 200 -8.53 -4.87 12.72
CA ARG A 200 -8.83 -5.59 11.46
C ARG A 200 -7.53 -5.93 10.74
N ASP A 201 -7.39 -7.14 10.24
CA ASP A 201 -6.32 -7.57 9.36
C ASP A 201 -6.92 -8.34 8.17
N LYS A 202 -6.86 -9.68 8.20
CA LYS A 202 -7.32 -10.56 7.11
C LYS A 202 -8.73 -11.10 7.31
N GLU A 203 -9.41 -10.75 8.42
CA GLU A 203 -10.75 -11.26 8.68
C GLU A 203 -11.67 -11.01 7.50
N PHE A 204 -12.47 -12.01 7.15
CA PHE A 204 -13.39 -11.94 6.04
C PHE A 204 -14.67 -12.69 6.37
N GLY A 205 -15.78 -11.96 6.49
CA GLY A 205 -17.02 -12.52 6.98
C GLY A 205 -18.19 -11.55 6.99
N PRO A 206 -19.37 -11.98 7.48
CA PRO A 206 -20.58 -11.17 7.48
C PRO A 206 -20.53 -9.98 8.45
N HIS A 207 -19.62 -9.99 9.42
CA HIS A 207 -19.53 -8.98 10.47
C HIS A 207 -18.57 -7.81 10.15
N LEU A 208 -17.91 -7.80 8.99
CA LEU A 208 -16.86 -6.83 8.66
C LEU A 208 -17.31 -5.36 8.75
N ASP A 209 -18.55 -5.09 8.38
CA ASP A 209 -19.09 -3.74 8.31
C ASP A 209 -19.63 -3.22 9.63
N ARG A 210 -19.69 -4.03 10.68
CA ARG A 210 -20.33 -3.63 11.95
C ARG A 210 -19.67 -2.40 12.56
N PHE A 211 -18.34 -2.37 12.58
CA PHE A 211 -17.59 -1.23 13.11
C PHE A 211 -17.79 0.04 12.25
N SER A 212 -17.62 -0.08 10.94
CA SER A 212 -17.87 1.02 10.00
C SER A 212 -19.30 1.55 10.09
N SER A 213 -20.28 0.67 10.31
CA SER A 213 -21.69 1.02 10.47
C SER A 213 -21.91 1.87 11.71
N ILE A 214 -21.30 1.52 12.84
CA ILE A 214 -21.34 2.32 14.07
C ILE A 214 -20.65 3.67 13.86
N VAL A 215 -19.48 3.70 13.21
CA VAL A 215 -18.73 4.93 12.91
C VAL A 215 -19.57 5.91 12.07
N ILE A 216 -20.14 5.44 10.95
CA ILE A 216 -20.96 6.28 10.06
C ILE A 216 -22.23 6.75 10.77
N TYR A 217 -22.91 5.85 11.50
CA TYR A 217 -24.10 6.21 12.26
C TYR A 217 -23.81 7.31 13.29
N LEU A 218 -22.78 7.14 14.11
CA LEU A 218 -22.39 8.12 15.13
C LEU A 218 -22.02 9.46 14.49
N ALA A 219 -21.32 9.44 13.35
CA ALA A 219 -20.93 10.66 12.65
C ALA A 219 -22.17 11.42 12.15
N LEU A 220 -23.07 10.75 11.44
CA LEU A 220 -24.32 11.35 10.95
C LEU A 220 -25.19 11.84 12.12
N LYS A 221 -25.36 11.05 13.18
CA LYS A 221 -26.13 11.44 14.35
C LYS A 221 -25.54 12.69 15.02
N ALA A 222 -24.23 12.74 15.22
CA ALA A 222 -23.56 13.91 15.77
C ALA A 222 -23.78 15.16 14.91
N LEU A 223 -23.71 15.03 13.59
CA LEU A 223 -23.95 16.14 12.66
C LEU A 223 -25.40 16.62 12.66
N THR A 224 -26.39 15.75 12.92
CA THR A 224 -27.78 16.20 13.12
C THR A 224 -27.96 17.06 14.38
N LEU A 225 -27.08 16.91 15.37
CA LEU A 225 -27.15 17.58 16.67
C LEU A 225 -26.27 18.83 16.73
N ASN A 226 -25.11 18.80 16.07
CA ASN A 226 -24.16 19.90 16.02
C ASN A 226 -23.43 19.91 14.66
N PRO A 227 -23.88 20.72 13.69
CA PRO A 227 -23.26 20.79 12.37
C PRO A 227 -21.86 21.40 12.38
N ASN A 228 -21.50 22.20 13.39
CA ASN A 228 -20.19 22.85 13.51
C ASN A 228 -19.05 21.83 13.73
N LEU A 229 -19.38 20.59 14.10
CA LEU A 229 -18.40 19.50 14.18
C LEU A 229 -17.77 19.19 12.82
N TRP A 230 -18.48 19.45 11.71
CA TRP A 230 -17.97 19.23 10.36
C TRP A 230 -16.68 20.02 10.12
N ASP A 231 -16.70 21.33 10.32
CA ASP A 231 -15.54 22.20 10.05
C ASP A 231 -14.37 21.91 11.00
N LYS A 232 -14.65 21.33 12.18
CA LYS A 232 -13.63 20.97 13.16
C LYS A 232 -12.93 19.64 12.85
N TYR A 233 -13.66 18.64 12.39
CA TYR A 233 -13.17 17.25 12.34
C TYR A 233 -13.12 16.63 10.94
N SER A 234 -13.99 17.06 10.01
CA SER A 234 -13.96 16.56 8.62
C SER A 234 -12.65 16.93 7.93
N THR A 235 -12.16 16.02 7.07
CA THR A 235 -10.98 16.26 6.22
C THR A 235 -11.20 15.92 4.76
N GLY A 236 -12.45 15.70 4.34
CA GLY A 236 -12.77 15.15 3.02
C GLY A 236 -12.47 13.65 2.85
N GLU A 237 -11.73 13.04 3.78
CA GLU A 237 -11.46 11.58 3.86
C GLU A 237 -12.26 10.93 5.00
N ASN A 238 -13.08 11.70 5.71
CA ASN A 238 -13.94 11.22 6.78
C ASN A 238 -15.17 12.10 6.93
N LEU A 239 -16.25 11.56 7.50
CA LEU A 239 -17.35 12.37 8.01
C LEU A 239 -16.91 13.15 9.26
N LEU A 240 -16.51 12.44 10.32
CA LEU A 240 -15.98 13.05 11.57
C LEU A 240 -14.78 12.30 12.13
N PHE A 241 -14.86 10.97 12.21
CA PHE A 241 -13.83 10.14 12.84
C PHE A 241 -12.59 9.95 11.98
N ARG A 242 -11.43 9.92 12.63
CA ARG A 242 -10.15 9.52 12.03
C ARG A 242 -9.66 8.24 12.70
N GLN A 243 -8.77 7.52 12.03
CA GLN A 243 -8.17 6.29 12.56
C GLN A 243 -7.66 6.45 14.01
N ARG A 244 -6.97 7.56 14.30
CA ARG A 244 -6.44 7.86 15.65
C ARG A 244 -7.50 7.92 16.75
N ASP A 245 -8.75 8.26 16.40
CA ASP A 245 -9.85 8.29 17.37
C ASP A 245 -10.22 6.88 17.84
N PHE A 246 -9.92 5.86 17.02
CA PHE A 246 -10.10 4.45 17.37
C PHE A 246 -8.86 3.85 18.03
N LEU A 247 -7.66 4.29 17.61
CA LEU A 247 -6.38 3.87 18.21
C LEU A 247 -6.24 4.33 19.66
N SER A 248 -6.76 5.51 19.99
CA SER A 248 -6.63 6.12 21.32
C SER A 248 -7.96 6.76 21.75
N PRO A 249 -9.00 5.93 21.99
CA PRO A 249 -10.37 6.42 22.14
C PRO A 249 -10.60 7.20 23.45
N ASP A 250 -9.77 6.95 24.46
CA ASP A 250 -9.84 7.63 25.75
C ASP A 250 -9.24 9.05 25.69
N THR A 251 -8.28 9.30 24.80
CA THR A 251 -7.64 10.61 24.61
C THR A 251 -8.15 11.36 23.38
N SER A 252 -9.09 10.79 22.62
CA SER A 252 -9.64 11.44 21.43
C SER A 252 -10.41 12.71 21.78
N SER A 253 -9.99 13.83 21.19
CA SER A 253 -10.71 15.10 21.31
C SER A 253 -12.10 15.04 20.68
N LEU A 254 -12.26 14.31 19.58
CA LEU A 254 -13.57 14.11 18.96
C LEU A 254 -14.50 13.36 19.91
N LEU A 255 -14.09 12.19 20.41
CA LEU A 255 -14.92 11.40 21.32
C LEU A 255 -15.26 12.16 22.61
N SER A 256 -14.32 12.98 23.10
CA SER A 256 -14.57 13.85 24.25
C SER A 256 -15.65 14.90 23.96
N ASP A 257 -15.62 15.53 22.79
CA ASP A 257 -16.66 16.49 22.39
C ASP A 257 -18.01 15.82 22.14
N LEU A 258 -18.03 14.63 21.51
CA LEU A 258 -19.25 13.86 21.31
C LEU A 258 -19.87 13.40 22.64
N ALA A 259 -19.05 13.00 23.62
CA ALA A 259 -19.51 12.56 24.94
C ALA A 259 -20.16 13.69 25.78
N ARG A 260 -19.89 14.96 25.44
CA ARG A 260 -20.54 16.12 26.06
C ARG A 260 -21.94 16.38 25.53
N ILE A 261 -22.32 15.78 24.40
CA ILE A 261 -23.67 15.86 23.85
C ILE A 261 -24.54 14.84 24.62
N PRO A 262 -25.56 15.26 25.40
CA PRO A 262 -26.27 14.37 26.32
C PRO A 262 -26.85 13.11 25.67
N SER A 263 -27.43 13.26 24.47
CA SER A 263 -28.03 12.15 23.71
C SER A 263 -27.01 11.17 23.11
N LEU A 264 -25.72 11.52 23.09
CA LEU A 264 -24.64 10.65 22.62
C LEU A 264 -23.79 10.06 23.74
N HIS A 265 -23.90 10.58 24.97
CA HIS A 265 -23.01 10.21 26.08
C HIS A 265 -22.86 8.69 26.28
N SER A 266 -24.00 7.98 26.37
CA SER A 266 -24.00 6.53 26.57
C SER A 266 -23.48 5.77 25.34
N LEU A 267 -23.80 6.23 24.14
CA LEU A 267 -23.31 5.66 22.88
C LEU A 267 -21.79 5.78 22.77
N ILE A 268 -21.22 6.95 23.12
CA ILE A 268 -19.78 7.16 23.08
C ILE A 268 -19.06 6.33 24.14
N LYS A 269 -19.64 6.17 25.33
CA LYS A 269 -19.11 5.24 26.34
C LYS A 269 -19.02 3.81 25.79
N ARG A 270 -20.07 3.32 25.13
CA ARG A 270 -20.06 1.99 24.50
C ARG A 270 -19.08 1.91 23.32
N PHE A 271 -19.02 2.95 22.49
CA PHE A 271 -18.11 2.97 21.34
C PHE A 271 -16.63 2.92 21.75
N ARG A 272 -16.25 3.59 22.85
CA ARG A 272 -14.90 3.46 23.43
C ARG A 272 -14.56 2.01 23.80
N ALA A 273 -15.52 1.26 24.34
CA ALA A 273 -15.35 -0.15 24.63
C ALA A 273 -15.23 -0.97 23.35
N VAL A 274 -16.09 -0.71 22.34
CA VAL A 274 -16.03 -1.38 21.02
C VAL A 274 -14.65 -1.24 20.38
N CYS A 275 -14.01 -0.06 20.43
CA CYS A 275 -12.65 0.14 19.88
C CYS A 275 -11.56 -0.76 20.51
N LYS A 276 -11.82 -1.34 21.69
CA LYS A 276 -10.90 -2.20 22.44
C LYS A 276 -11.22 -3.70 22.31
N THR A 277 -12.18 -4.06 21.46
CA THR A 277 -12.59 -5.45 21.22
C THR A 277 -11.87 -6.04 20.00
N THR A 278 -12.08 -7.33 19.74
CA THR A 278 -11.73 -7.94 18.45
C THR A 278 -12.79 -7.64 17.39
N VAL A 279 -12.43 -7.74 16.10
CA VAL A 279 -13.39 -7.49 14.99
C VAL A 279 -14.63 -8.37 15.08
N ALA A 280 -14.47 -9.63 15.50
CA ALA A 280 -15.58 -10.58 15.64
C ALA A 280 -16.54 -10.24 16.79
N GLN A 281 -16.07 -9.50 17.79
CA GLN A 281 -16.85 -9.10 18.97
C GLN A 281 -17.61 -7.79 18.76
N VAL A 282 -17.39 -7.09 17.64
CA VAL A 282 -18.11 -5.85 17.36
C VAL A 282 -19.62 -6.16 17.24
N PRO A 283 -20.47 -5.50 18.05
CA PRO A 283 -21.91 -5.77 18.04
C PRO A 283 -22.57 -5.31 16.74
N THR A 284 -23.76 -5.84 16.46
CA THR A 284 -24.59 -5.29 15.38
C THR A 284 -24.95 -3.84 15.69
N LEU A 285 -25.28 -3.04 14.66
CA LEU A 285 -25.73 -1.67 14.89
C LEU A 285 -26.98 -1.64 15.79
N THR A 286 -27.90 -2.58 15.61
CA THR A 286 -29.11 -2.69 16.43
C THR A 286 -28.79 -2.95 17.90
N ASP A 287 -27.89 -3.91 18.17
CA ASP A 287 -27.49 -4.24 19.55
C ASP A 287 -26.80 -3.06 20.19
N PHE A 288 -25.80 -2.46 19.51
CA PHE A 288 -25.07 -1.28 19.96
C PHE A 288 -25.98 -0.12 20.35
N LEU A 289 -27.01 0.17 19.54
CA LEU A 289 -27.96 1.24 19.82
C LEU A 289 -28.85 0.91 21.02
N SER A 290 -29.28 -0.34 21.15
CA SER A 290 -30.11 -0.80 22.26
C SER A 290 -29.34 -1.04 23.58
N GLY A 291 -28.01 -1.17 23.52
CA GLY A 291 -27.17 -1.52 24.67
C GLY A 291 -27.30 -2.98 25.11
N LYS A 292 -27.78 -3.86 24.22
CA LYS A 292 -27.98 -5.29 24.50
C LYS A 292 -26.69 -6.11 24.58
N GLU A 293 -25.56 -5.56 24.12
CA GLU A 293 -24.27 -6.27 24.14
C GLU A 293 -23.72 -6.57 25.54
N GLY A 294 -24.30 -5.99 26.60
CA GLY A 294 -23.78 -6.13 27.96
C GLY A 294 -22.40 -5.49 28.14
N VAL A 295 -21.57 -6.06 29.01
CA VAL A 295 -20.18 -5.63 29.19
C VAL A 295 -19.30 -6.31 28.14
N LEU A 296 -18.79 -5.53 27.18
CA LEU A 296 -17.84 -6.04 26.19
C LEU A 296 -16.49 -6.32 26.87
N PRO A 297 -15.89 -7.50 26.66
CA PRO A 297 -14.58 -7.81 27.22
C PRO A 297 -13.50 -6.94 26.54
N GLU A 298 -12.66 -6.29 27.34
CA GLU A 298 -11.47 -5.64 26.81
C GLU A 298 -10.48 -6.71 26.33
N SER A 299 -9.99 -6.56 25.09
CA SER A 299 -8.99 -7.44 24.52
C SER A 299 -7.73 -6.64 24.17
N THR A 300 -6.56 -7.16 24.53
CA THR A 300 -5.28 -6.58 24.09
C THR A 300 -5.03 -6.97 22.64
N VAL A 301 -5.69 -6.30 21.70
CA VAL A 301 -5.46 -6.57 20.29
C VAL A 301 -4.25 -5.78 19.81
N ALA A 302 -3.39 -6.43 19.01
CA ALA A 302 -2.34 -5.74 18.31
C ALA A 302 -2.97 -4.77 17.31
N VAL A 303 -2.84 -3.47 17.60
CA VAL A 303 -3.41 -2.42 16.77
C VAL A 303 -2.31 -1.87 15.86
N THR A 304 -2.55 -1.88 14.56
CA THR A 304 -1.62 -1.29 13.58
C THR A 304 -2.25 -0.03 13.01
N ARG A 305 -1.47 1.04 12.91
CA ARG A 305 -1.81 2.17 12.05
C ARG A 305 -1.47 1.80 10.60
N TRP A 306 -2.29 2.24 9.65
CA TRP A 306 -1.98 2.11 8.23
C TRP A 306 -2.49 3.32 7.47
N ASP A 307 -1.62 3.91 6.65
CA ASP A 307 -2.01 5.01 5.77
C ASP A 307 -2.70 4.42 4.53
N GLN A 308 -3.77 5.08 4.08
CA GLN A 308 -4.62 4.57 3.00
C GLN A 308 -4.04 4.84 1.60
N TYR A 309 -3.29 5.93 1.47
CA TYR A 309 -2.74 6.38 0.19
C TYR A 309 -1.27 6.75 0.39
N GLU A 310 -0.46 6.47 -0.63
CA GLU A 310 0.94 6.90 -0.67
C GLU A 310 1.03 8.43 -0.55
N VAL A 311 2.05 8.91 0.17
CA VAL A 311 2.35 10.35 0.27
C VAL A 311 3.52 10.68 -0.66
N VAL A 312 3.28 11.55 -1.64
CA VAL A 312 4.27 11.93 -2.67
C VAL A 312 4.53 13.43 -2.63
N SER A 313 5.78 13.85 -2.85
CA SER A 313 6.09 15.28 -2.98
C SER A 313 5.60 15.84 -4.32
N ALA A 314 4.98 17.02 -4.29
CA ALA A 314 4.57 17.74 -5.50
C ALA A 314 5.74 18.06 -6.45
N LEU A 315 6.96 18.10 -5.93
CA LEU A 315 8.19 18.39 -6.69
C LEU A 315 8.79 17.14 -7.37
N GLN A 316 8.36 15.93 -6.98
CA GLN A 316 8.87 14.68 -7.56
C GLN A 316 8.08 14.29 -8.82
N ARG A 317 8.18 15.12 -9.87
CA ARG A 317 7.47 14.89 -11.13
C ARG A 317 7.62 13.47 -11.71
N PRO A 318 8.82 12.85 -11.75
CA PRO A 318 8.95 11.47 -12.24
C PRO A 318 8.10 10.48 -11.43
N ARG A 319 8.16 10.56 -10.09
CA ARG A 319 7.36 9.70 -9.21
C ARG A 319 5.86 9.93 -9.41
N LEU A 320 5.43 11.19 -9.54
CA LEU A 320 4.03 11.51 -9.83
C LEU A 320 3.58 10.93 -11.19
N LEU A 321 4.44 10.89 -12.21
CA LEU A 321 4.08 10.27 -13.48
C LEU A 321 3.99 8.74 -13.40
N GLU A 322 4.79 8.09 -12.55
CA GLU A 322 4.73 6.64 -12.31
C GLU A 322 3.41 6.20 -11.67
N VAL A 323 2.86 7.01 -10.75
CA VAL A 323 1.64 6.70 -10.00
C VAL A 323 0.37 7.31 -10.63
N VAL A 324 0.43 7.70 -11.92
CA VAL A 324 -0.75 8.15 -12.67
C VAL A 324 -1.80 7.03 -12.72
N GLY A 325 -3.03 7.40 -12.37
CA GLY A 325 -4.16 6.48 -12.22
C GLY A 325 -4.32 5.94 -10.79
N GLU A 326 -3.44 6.26 -9.86
CA GLU A 326 -3.58 5.94 -8.44
C GLU A 326 -4.13 7.13 -7.66
N ARG A 327 -4.81 6.85 -6.54
CA ARG A 327 -5.11 7.88 -5.54
C ARG A 327 -3.93 8.02 -4.61
N VAL A 328 -3.40 9.23 -4.55
CA VAL A 328 -2.24 9.58 -3.73
C VAL A 328 -2.53 10.81 -2.91
N THR A 329 -1.81 10.95 -1.80
CA THR A 329 -1.68 12.20 -1.06
C THR A 329 -0.48 12.96 -1.62
N VAL A 330 -0.68 14.13 -2.21
CA VAL A 330 0.40 15.01 -2.64
C VAL A 330 0.63 16.11 -1.58
N VAL A 331 1.89 16.34 -1.22
CA VAL A 331 2.30 17.42 -0.32
C VAL A 331 3.28 18.36 -1.03
N GLY A 332 3.02 19.67 -0.95
CA GLY A 332 3.90 20.67 -1.54
C GLY A 332 3.42 22.10 -1.31
N GLU A 333 4.20 23.06 -1.78
CA GLU A 333 3.87 24.48 -1.75
C GLU A 333 3.21 24.90 -3.06
N ILE A 334 2.16 25.73 -2.97
CA ILE A 334 1.54 26.34 -4.15
C ILE A 334 2.34 27.59 -4.53
N ASN A 335 2.96 27.58 -5.70
CA ASN A 335 3.81 28.68 -6.17
C ASN A 335 3.09 29.67 -7.08
N GLU A 336 2.01 29.26 -7.76
CA GLU A 336 1.32 30.10 -8.73
C GLU A 336 -0.19 29.84 -8.71
N TYR A 337 -0.96 30.92 -8.62
CA TYR A 337 -2.39 30.94 -8.89
C TYR A 337 -2.67 31.39 -10.34
N TYR A 338 -3.46 30.61 -11.07
CA TYR A 338 -3.97 31.00 -12.39
C TYR A 338 -5.48 30.81 -12.47
N GLN A 339 -6.19 31.82 -13.00
CA GLN A 339 -7.61 31.74 -13.30
C GLN A 339 -7.85 31.96 -14.79
N GLY A 340 -8.71 31.14 -15.38
CA GLY A 340 -9.07 31.23 -16.78
C GLY A 340 -10.54 30.90 -17.02
N VAL A 341 -10.93 30.98 -18.29
CA VAL A 341 -12.28 30.65 -18.75
C VAL A 341 -12.17 29.66 -19.91
N THR A 342 -12.99 28.62 -19.88
CA THR A 342 -13.06 27.62 -20.96
C THR A 342 -13.69 28.20 -22.22
N LYS A 343 -13.59 27.48 -23.35
CA LYS A 343 -14.30 27.83 -24.59
C LYS A 343 -15.84 27.91 -24.45
N TYR A 344 -16.40 27.38 -23.37
CA TYR A 344 -17.83 27.40 -23.05
C TYR A 344 -18.18 28.46 -22.00
N ASN A 345 -17.32 29.46 -21.80
CA ASN A 345 -17.49 30.53 -20.83
C ASN A 345 -17.62 30.06 -19.36
N LYS A 346 -17.06 28.89 -19.03
CA LYS A 346 -17.00 28.37 -17.65
C LYS A 346 -15.66 28.70 -16.99
N PRO A 347 -15.63 29.30 -15.78
CA PRO A 347 -14.39 29.61 -15.09
C PRO A 347 -13.69 28.34 -14.60
N TYR A 348 -12.36 28.41 -14.51
CA TYR A 348 -11.53 27.38 -13.88
C TYR A 348 -10.30 28.02 -13.22
N VAL A 349 -9.72 27.31 -12.25
CA VAL A 349 -8.49 27.71 -11.57
C VAL A 349 -7.46 26.58 -11.66
N PHE A 350 -6.19 26.96 -11.83
CA PHE A 350 -5.03 26.11 -11.59
C PHE A 350 -4.22 26.62 -10.40
N LEU A 351 -3.78 25.69 -9.54
CA LEU A 351 -2.79 25.94 -8.50
C LEU A 351 -1.54 25.12 -8.82
N SER A 352 -0.43 25.76 -9.18
CA SER A 352 0.81 25.08 -9.60
C SER A 352 1.78 24.94 -8.42
N PHE A 353 2.52 23.83 -8.38
CA PHE A 353 3.50 23.51 -7.33
C PHE A 353 4.94 23.57 -7.86
N GLY A 354 5.14 24.32 -8.95
CA GLY A 354 6.38 24.43 -9.68
C GLY A 354 6.17 25.17 -11.00
N ASN A 355 7.06 24.96 -11.95
CA ASN A 355 7.02 25.59 -13.26
C ASN A 355 6.12 24.80 -14.23
N TRP A 356 4.94 25.35 -14.52
CA TRP A 356 3.98 24.72 -15.43
C TRP A 356 4.52 24.50 -16.86
N ARG A 357 5.51 25.27 -17.32
CA ARG A 357 6.15 25.08 -18.64
C ARG A 357 6.98 23.81 -18.70
N ARG A 358 7.57 23.41 -17.56
CA ARG A 358 8.30 22.13 -17.39
C ARG A 358 7.37 20.94 -17.17
N GLY A 359 6.08 21.22 -16.96
CA GLY A 359 5.05 20.21 -16.74
C GLY A 359 5.03 19.69 -15.31
N ASP A 360 5.33 20.57 -14.35
CA ASP A 360 5.24 20.27 -12.92
C ASP A 360 3.78 20.06 -12.47
N PHE A 361 3.63 19.51 -11.26
CA PHE A 361 2.34 19.16 -10.69
C PHE A 361 1.43 20.38 -10.51
N ARG A 362 0.12 20.16 -10.71
CA ARG A 362 -0.91 21.18 -10.46
C ARG A 362 -2.21 20.60 -9.94
N LEU A 363 -2.98 21.44 -9.25
CA LEU A 363 -4.38 21.21 -8.98
C LEU A 363 -5.26 21.88 -10.03
N VAL A 364 -6.33 21.20 -10.40
CA VAL A 364 -7.33 21.68 -11.36
C VAL A 364 -8.66 21.83 -10.63
N ILE A 365 -9.23 23.03 -10.65
CA ILE A 365 -10.51 23.34 -10.01
C ILE A 365 -11.45 23.90 -11.07
N TRP A 366 -12.46 23.11 -11.44
CA TRP A 366 -13.49 23.52 -12.40
C TRP A 366 -14.62 24.32 -11.75
N SER A 367 -15.48 24.92 -12.57
CA SER A 367 -16.60 25.78 -12.18
C SER A 367 -17.41 25.29 -10.98
N GLU A 368 -17.78 24.01 -10.98
CA GLU A 368 -18.64 23.39 -9.97
C GLU A 368 -17.94 23.34 -8.60
N ALA A 369 -16.64 23.06 -8.59
CA ALA A 369 -15.85 23.10 -7.37
C ALA A 369 -15.58 24.54 -6.93
N LEU A 370 -15.38 25.48 -7.86
CA LEU A 370 -15.20 26.90 -7.54
C LEU A 370 -16.39 27.49 -6.78
N GLU A 371 -17.61 27.16 -7.18
CA GLU A 371 -18.84 27.57 -6.47
C GLU A 371 -18.86 27.06 -5.01
N LEU A 372 -18.35 25.84 -4.75
CA LEU A 372 -18.23 25.29 -3.40
C LEU A 372 -17.15 26.00 -2.58
N PHE A 373 -16.02 26.36 -3.17
CA PHE A 373 -14.99 27.18 -2.49
C PHE A 373 -15.55 28.55 -2.11
N GLN A 374 -16.28 29.21 -3.02
CA GLN A 374 -16.88 30.52 -2.80
C GLN A 374 -17.95 30.49 -1.70
N SER A 375 -18.89 29.54 -1.77
CA SER A 375 -19.96 29.40 -0.76
C SER A 375 -19.43 29.08 0.65
N ARG A 376 -18.22 28.52 0.75
CA ARG A 376 -17.52 28.25 2.02
C ARG A 376 -16.57 29.38 2.46
N GLY A 377 -16.56 30.51 1.76
CA GLY A 377 -15.67 31.64 2.05
C GLY A 377 -14.17 31.30 1.91
N LYS A 378 -13.83 30.33 1.05
CA LYS A 378 -12.44 29.90 0.81
C LYS A 378 -11.92 30.55 -0.48
N GLU A 379 -11.20 31.65 -0.36
CA GLU A 379 -10.58 32.33 -1.49
C GLU A 379 -9.31 31.58 -1.96
N LEU A 380 -9.36 30.98 -3.16
CA LEU A 380 -8.27 30.17 -3.71
C LEU A 380 -6.97 30.93 -3.93
N LYS A 381 -7.04 32.23 -4.28
CA LYS A 381 -5.85 33.08 -4.44
C LYS A 381 -5.03 33.14 -3.16
N SER A 382 -5.68 33.10 -2.00
CA SER A 382 -5.00 33.10 -0.69
C SER A 382 -4.19 31.83 -0.40
N TYR A 383 -4.23 30.82 -1.28
CA TYR A 383 -3.49 29.55 -1.11
C TYR A 383 -2.08 29.64 -1.69
N GLU A 384 -1.81 30.65 -2.52
CA GLU A 384 -0.47 30.93 -3.03
C GLU A 384 0.53 31.17 -1.88
N GLY A 385 1.71 30.56 -1.97
CA GLY A 385 2.75 30.55 -0.93
C GLY A 385 2.46 29.63 0.26
N LYS A 386 1.33 28.90 0.28
CA LYS A 386 1.01 27.98 1.37
C LYS A 386 1.41 26.56 1.04
N TRP A 387 1.92 25.86 2.06
CA TRP A 387 2.09 24.42 2.02
C TRP A 387 0.74 23.74 2.19
N VAL A 388 0.42 22.80 1.31
CA VAL A 388 -0.82 22.05 1.33
C VAL A 388 -0.59 20.55 1.23
N ARG A 389 -1.58 19.80 1.74
CA ARG A 389 -1.80 18.38 1.48
C ARG A 389 -3.06 18.25 0.65
N VAL A 390 -3.00 17.47 -0.42
CA VAL A 390 -4.15 17.17 -1.28
C VAL A 390 -4.22 15.69 -1.60
N THR A 391 -5.35 15.05 -1.32
CA THR A 391 -5.58 13.65 -1.70
C THR A 391 -6.51 13.59 -2.89
N GLY A 392 -6.13 12.87 -3.93
CA GLY A 392 -6.98 12.72 -5.11
C GLY A 392 -6.45 11.71 -6.11
N LEU A 393 -7.26 11.43 -7.13
CA LEU A 393 -6.84 10.60 -8.26
C LEU A 393 -5.83 11.37 -9.10
N LEU A 394 -4.61 10.85 -9.21
CA LEU A 394 -3.59 11.45 -10.04
C LEU A 394 -3.85 11.13 -11.50
N THR A 395 -3.98 12.15 -12.32
CA THR A 395 -4.18 12.04 -13.78
C THR A 395 -3.05 12.76 -14.50
N GLU A 396 -2.89 12.52 -15.80
CA GLU A 396 -1.95 13.27 -16.62
C GLU A 396 -2.64 14.08 -17.72
N TYR A 397 -2.07 15.24 -18.01
CA TYR A 397 -2.46 16.08 -19.14
C TYR A 397 -1.26 16.37 -20.05
N GLN A 398 -1.48 16.29 -21.36
CA GLN A 398 -0.48 16.63 -22.37
C GLN A 398 -1.16 17.34 -23.54
N LYS A 399 -0.66 18.50 -23.95
CA LYS A 399 -1.18 19.25 -25.11
C LYS A 399 -0.14 19.20 -26.23
N GLY A 400 -0.43 18.56 -27.36
CA GLY A 400 0.54 18.46 -28.46
C GLY A 400 1.90 17.90 -28.00
N SER A 401 2.98 18.58 -28.36
CA SER A 401 4.37 18.22 -27.98
C SER A 401 4.81 18.69 -26.59
N TRP A 402 3.94 19.35 -25.81
CA TRP A 402 4.30 19.81 -24.47
C TRP A 402 4.56 18.63 -23.52
N PRO A 403 5.35 18.82 -22.44
CA PRO A 403 5.58 17.77 -21.45
C PRO A 403 4.27 17.32 -20.80
N LYS A 404 4.18 16.01 -20.51
CA LYS A 404 3.12 15.45 -19.66
C LYS A 404 3.13 16.11 -18.29
N ARG A 405 1.94 16.47 -17.79
CA ARG A 405 1.76 17.18 -16.52
C ARG A 405 0.91 16.32 -15.60
N PRO A 406 1.44 15.85 -14.46
CA PRO A 406 0.63 15.19 -13.45
C PRO A 406 -0.30 16.24 -12.80
N GLN A 407 -1.54 15.87 -12.53
CA GLN A 407 -2.53 16.77 -11.95
C GLN A 407 -3.60 16.02 -11.14
N ILE A 408 -4.15 16.70 -10.15
CA ILE A 408 -5.34 16.26 -9.40
C ILE A 408 -6.47 17.25 -9.63
N GLU A 409 -7.64 16.72 -10.00
CA GLU A 409 -8.88 17.51 -10.02
C GLU A 409 -9.45 17.60 -8.59
N VAL A 410 -9.69 18.82 -8.12
CA VAL A 410 -10.23 19.08 -6.78
C VAL A 410 -11.73 19.29 -6.90
N GLU A 411 -12.50 18.39 -6.29
CA GLU A 411 -13.97 18.42 -6.33
C GLU A 411 -14.60 19.12 -5.11
N SER A 412 -13.85 19.28 -4.01
CA SER A 412 -14.33 19.92 -2.77
C SER A 412 -13.20 20.68 -2.04
N PRO A 413 -13.53 21.79 -1.33
CA PRO A 413 -12.57 22.51 -0.49
C PRO A 413 -11.85 21.66 0.55
N THR A 414 -12.51 20.65 1.11
CA THR A 414 -11.92 19.81 2.15
C THR A 414 -10.81 18.90 1.63
N ALA A 415 -10.76 18.65 0.32
CA ALA A 415 -9.69 17.85 -0.29
C ALA A 415 -8.33 18.57 -0.26
N VAL A 416 -8.30 19.90 -0.11
CA VAL A 416 -7.06 20.69 -0.02
C VAL A 416 -6.90 21.20 1.40
N LYS A 417 -5.94 20.65 2.13
CA LYS A 417 -5.64 21.04 3.50
C LYS A 417 -4.39 21.92 3.56
N ILE A 418 -4.53 23.13 4.08
CA ILE A 418 -3.39 24.00 4.40
C ILE A 418 -2.65 23.44 5.61
N LEU A 419 -1.33 23.38 5.50
CA LEU A 419 -0.41 22.93 6.55
C LEU A 419 0.13 24.13 7.32
N SER A 420 0.56 23.92 8.57
CA SER A 420 1.10 24.97 9.42
C SER A 420 2.43 25.54 8.92
N GLY A 421 3.09 24.85 7.99
CA GLY A 421 4.33 25.30 7.35
C GLY A 421 5.20 24.14 6.85
N VAL A 422 6.43 24.50 6.43
CA VAL A 422 7.43 23.59 5.86
C VAL A 422 7.74 22.40 6.77
N ASP A 423 7.81 22.60 8.08
CA ASP A 423 8.16 21.51 9.01
C ASP A 423 7.07 20.44 9.09
N GLU A 424 5.80 20.84 9.10
CA GLU A 424 4.68 19.89 9.02
C GLU A 424 4.68 19.15 7.67
N ALA A 425 4.99 19.86 6.58
CA ALA A 425 5.12 19.26 5.27
C ALA A 425 6.27 18.23 5.20
N LYS A 426 7.46 18.57 5.70
CA LYS A 426 8.60 17.67 5.78
C LYS A 426 8.30 16.44 6.62
N ARG A 427 7.64 16.62 7.78
CA ARG A 427 7.18 15.50 8.63
C ARG A 427 6.24 14.55 7.89
N ARG A 428 5.29 15.09 7.12
CA ARG A 428 4.40 14.25 6.30
C ARG A 428 5.13 13.53 5.17
N LEU A 429 6.09 14.18 4.52
CA LEU A 429 6.90 13.60 3.47
C LEU A 429 7.91 12.56 3.99
N SER A 430 8.35 12.68 5.24
CA SER A 430 9.24 11.71 5.91
C SER A 430 8.50 10.64 6.72
N GLY A 431 7.17 10.66 6.75
CA GLY A 431 6.34 9.70 7.49
C GLY A 431 6.29 9.91 9.02
N GLN A 432 6.86 10.98 9.58
CA GLN A 432 6.85 11.26 11.02
C GLN A 432 5.56 11.99 11.45
N THR A 433 4.86 11.50 12.49
CA THR A 433 3.62 12.14 12.99
C THR A 433 3.74 12.87 14.33
N ASP A 434 3.00 13.98 14.47
CA ASP A 434 3.03 14.92 15.60
C ASP A 434 2.72 14.26 16.96
N SER A 435 3.64 14.38 17.91
CA SER A 435 3.37 14.29 19.34
C SER A 435 3.63 15.66 19.98
N ARG A 436 2.59 16.29 20.54
CA ARG A 436 2.75 17.40 21.50
C ARG A 436 2.29 16.91 22.87
N PRO A 437 3.01 17.21 23.96
CA PRO A 437 2.73 16.65 25.28
C PRO A 437 1.63 17.47 25.98
N SER A 438 0.54 16.82 26.40
CA SER A 438 -0.39 17.37 27.39
C SER A 438 0.00 16.88 28.78
N THR A 439 0.21 17.82 29.68
CA THR A 439 0.50 17.61 31.10
C THR A 439 -0.74 17.09 31.85
N SER A 440 -0.59 15.99 32.59
CA SER A 440 -1.06 15.89 33.99
C SER A 440 -0.61 14.57 34.61
N LYS A 441 -0.10 14.68 35.83
CA LYS A 441 0.31 13.57 36.70
C LYS A 441 -0.95 12.94 37.31
N THR A 442 -1.00 11.61 37.42
CA THR A 442 -1.10 10.90 38.72
C THR A 442 -1.05 9.38 38.55
N SER A 443 -0.45 8.77 39.57
CA SER A 443 -0.08 7.39 39.84
C SER A 443 -1.16 6.30 39.69
N SER A 444 -0.78 5.11 39.24
CA SER A 444 -0.53 3.93 40.11
C SER A 444 -0.23 2.67 39.28
N SER A 445 0.37 1.69 39.96
CA SER A 445 1.25 0.63 39.47
C SER A 445 0.59 -0.62 38.89
N ALA A 446 1.11 -1.13 37.76
CA ALA A 446 1.33 -2.57 37.51
C ALA A 446 2.28 -2.77 36.32
N ARG A 447 3.28 -3.64 36.48
CA ARG A 447 4.39 -3.90 35.54
C ARG A 447 3.91 -4.52 34.22
N GLN A 448 4.10 -3.82 33.11
CA GLN A 448 4.38 -4.38 31.78
C GLN A 448 5.36 -3.44 31.07
N GLN A 449 6.48 -3.99 30.58
CA GLN A 449 7.55 -3.24 29.91
C GLN A 449 7.04 -2.70 28.57
N THR A 450 6.59 -1.45 28.56
CA THR A 450 6.38 -0.65 27.36
C THR A 450 7.59 0.29 27.19
N PHE A 451 8.16 0.34 25.99
CA PHE A 451 9.26 1.24 25.66
C PHE A 451 8.77 2.71 25.67
N THR A 452 8.89 3.37 26.82
CA THR A 452 8.61 4.80 26.96
C THR A 452 9.75 5.62 26.38
N SER A 453 9.48 6.45 25.37
CA SER A 453 10.43 7.41 24.79
C SER A 453 10.58 8.65 25.67
N SER A 454 11.24 8.53 26.81
CA SER A 454 11.96 9.68 27.40
C SER A 454 13.25 9.89 26.61
N ARG A 455 13.55 11.11 26.15
CA ARG A 455 14.90 11.43 25.63
C ARG A 455 15.93 10.98 26.68
N PRO A 456 16.87 10.08 26.35
CA PRO A 456 17.88 9.65 27.32
C PRO A 456 18.68 10.87 27.79
N SER A 457 18.98 10.92 29.09
CA SER A 457 19.89 11.96 29.61
C SER A 457 21.21 11.93 28.82
N SER A 458 21.89 13.07 28.73
CA SER A 458 23.20 13.16 28.05
C SER A 458 24.20 12.11 28.58
N ALA A 459 24.11 11.76 29.87
CA ALA A 459 24.87 10.70 30.50
C ALA A 459 24.49 9.28 30.00
N ASN A 460 23.19 8.97 29.88
CA ASN A 460 22.72 7.67 29.39
C ASN A 460 23.08 7.47 27.91
N LEU A 461 23.04 8.53 27.10
CA LEU A 461 23.46 8.47 25.70
C LEU A 461 24.97 8.20 25.56
N LYS A 462 25.80 8.81 26.41
CA LYS A 462 27.24 8.58 26.42
C LYS A 462 27.55 7.12 26.78
N LEU A 463 26.95 6.60 27.86
CA LEU A 463 27.18 5.23 28.33
C LEU A 463 26.71 4.17 27.31
N ALA A 464 25.56 4.36 26.68
CA ALA A 464 25.08 3.45 25.63
C ALA A 464 26.01 3.41 24.41
N LYS A 465 26.58 4.56 24.01
CA LYS A 465 27.58 4.64 22.94
C LYS A 465 28.89 3.92 23.31
N GLU A 466 29.33 4.00 24.57
CA GLU A 466 30.51 3.28 25.04
C GLU A 466 30.32 1.75 24.98
N HIS A 467 29.14 1.25 25.38
CA HIS A 467 28.78 -0.16 25.19
C HIS A 467 28.73 -0.56 23.71
N PHE A 468 28.13 0.28 22.84
CA PHE A 468 28.08 0.04 21.40
C PHE A 468 29.48 -0.06 20.76
N VAL A 469 30.40 0.85 21.11
CA VAL A 469 31.77 0.85 20.59
C VAL A 469 32.56 -0.38 21.07
N ARG A 470 32.42 -0.78 22.35
CA ARG A 470 33.04 -2.02 22.85
C ARG A 470 32.49 -3.26 22.15
N ALA A 471 31.18 -3.33 21.92
CA ALA A 471 30.55 -4.42 21.21
C ALA A 471 31.10 -4.56 19.78
N TRP A 472 31.17 -3.44 19.06
CA TRP A 472 31.73 -3.39 17.70
C TRP A 472 33.19 -3.83 17.67
N LYS A 473 34.00 -3.40 18.65
CA LYS A 473 35.40 -3.86 18.77
C LYS A 473 35.49 -5.37 18.98
N TYR A 474 34.68 -5.94 19.87
CA TYR A 474 34.69 -7.38 20.11
C TYR A 474 34.28 -8.19 18.89
N ASP A 475 33.35 -7.68 18.07
CA ASP A 475 32.91 -8.31 16.84
C ASP A 475 34.00 -8.24 15.75
N GLU A 476 34.41 -7.03 15.38
CA GLU A 476 35.26 -6.79 14.20
C GLU A 476 36.74 -7.08 14.44
N GLN A 477 37.28 -6.80 15.64
CA GLN A 477 38.72 -6.89 15.90
C GLN A 477 39.13 -8.16 16.63
N GLU A 478 38.28 -8.69 17.51
CA GLU A 478 38.62 -9.84 18.34
C GLU A 478 37.86 -11.13 17.95
N GLY A 479 36.81 -11.03 17.12
CA GLY A 479 35.97 -12.18 16.74
C GLY A 479 35.18 -12.82 17.90
N ARG A 480 35.03 -12.10 19.03
CA ARG A 480 34.44 -12.61 20.27
C ARG A 480 32.94 -12.33 20.33
N LEU A 481 32.19 -13.04 19.49
CA LEU A 481 30.76 -12.82 19.26
C LEU A 481 29.93 -12.80 20.56
N ASP A 482 30.21 -13.70 21.52
CA ASP A 482 29.45 -13.74 22.79
C ASP A 482 29.73 -12.55 23.71
N LYS A 483 30.88 -11.89 23.57
CA LYS A 483 31.16 -10.63 24.27
C LYS A 483 30.50 -9.46 23.55
N ALA A 484 30.53 -9.45 22.22
CA ALA A 484 29.86 -8.44 21.41
C ALA A 484 28.34 -8.44 21.68
N ILE A 485 27.70 -9.60 21.73
CA ILE A 485 26.27 -9.75 22.06
C ILE A 485 25.96 -9.13 23.43
N ARG A 486 26.77 -9.45 24.46
CA ARG A 486 26.55 -8.93 25.83
C ARG A 486 26.66 -7.41 25.89
N GLU A 487 27.62 -6.83 25.18
CA GLU A 487 27.81 -5.37 25.11
C GLU A 487 26.70 -4.68 24.29
N TYR A 488 26.26 -5.26 23.16
CA TYR A 488 25.09 -4.75 22.42
C TYR A 488 23.82 -4.81 23.26
N GLN A 489 23.57 -5.92 23.96
CA GLN A 489 22.43 -6.03 24.89
C GLN A 489 22.53 -5.05 26.08
N ALA A 490 23.74 -4.71 26.52
CA ALA A 490 23.94 -3.67 27.54
C ALA A 490 23.60 -2.29 27.00
N ALA A 491 24.02 -1.96 25.76
CA ALA A 491 23.62 -0.73 25.08
C ALA A 491 22.09 -0.65 24.92
N LEU A 492 21.45 -1.76 24.54
CA LEU A 492 20.00 -1.85 24.34
C LEU A 492 19.19 -1.78 25.64
N ARG A 493 19.75 -2.21 26.77
CA ARG A 493 19.12 -1.98 28.10
C ARG A 493 19.05 -0.50 28.46
N ILE A 494 19.96 0.32 27.93
CA ILE A 494 20.03 1.77 28.20
C ILE A 494 19.24 2.55 27.15
N ILE A 495 19.40 2.22 25.86
CA ILE A 495 18.67 2.81 24.74
C ILE A 495 18.03 1.67 23.95
N PRO A 496 16.78 1.32 24.27
CA PRO A 496 16.15 0.16 23.64
C PRO A 496 15.72 0.35 22.19
N ASN A 497 15.81 1.57 21.66
CA ASN A 497 15.56 1.87 20.26
C ASN A 497 16.86 2.22 19.51
N TYR A 498 18.00 1.70 19.95
CA TYR A 498 19.28 1.95 19.29
C TYR A 498 19.40 1.09 18.03
N ALA A 499 18.88 1.59 16.90
CA ALA A 499 18.78 0.88 15.62
C ALA A 499 20.10 0.21 15.20
N ASN A 500 21.23 0.92 15.25
CA ASN A 500 22.53 0.35 14.88
C ASN A 500 22.92 -0.84 15.77
N ALA A 501 22.59 -0.82 17.06
CA ALA A 501 22.88 -1.91 17.98
C ALA A 501 22.02 -3.14 17.66
N HIS A 502 20.73 -2.95 17.36
CA HIS A 502 19.85 -4.03 16.90
C HIS A 502 20.31 -4.61 15.55
N ASN A 503 20.70 -3.78 14.58
CA ASN A 503 21.15 -4.24 13.27
C ASN A 503 22.43 -5.10 13.39
N ASN A 504 23.40 -4.65 14.19
CA ASN A 504 24.64 -5.40 14.41
C ASN A 504 24.41 -6.67 15.24
N LEU A 505 23.49 -6.62 16.21
CA LEU A 505 23.11 -7.81 16.97
C LEU A 505 22.42 -8.86 16.09
N GLY A 506 21.55 -8.42 15.17
CA GLY A 506 20.93 -9.28 14.17
C GLY A 506 21.96 -9.94 13.25
N TRP A 507 22.98 -9.19 12.83
CA TRP A 507 24.08 -9.71 12.00
C TRP A 507 24.90 -10.79 12.72
N ILE A 508 25.21 -10.57 14.00
CA ILE A 508 25.93 -11.57 14.81
C ILE A 508 25.09 -12.83 15.00
N TYR A 509 23.79 -12.69 15.30
CA TYR A 509 22.90 -13.86 15.42
C TYR A 509 22.82 -14.65 14.12
N GLU A 510 22.77 -13.98 12.97
CA GLU A 510 22.79 -14.65 11.68
C GLU A 510 24.09 -15.45 11.48
N ARG A 511 25.25 -14.87 11.79
CA ARG A 511 26.55 -15.57 11.73
C ARG A 511 26.64 -16.77 12.66
N GLN A 512 25.89 -16.76 13.77
CA GLN A 512 25.75 -17.91 14.68
C GLN A 512 24.70 -18.93 14.24
N GLY A 513 24.02 -18.72 13.10
CA GLY A 513 22.90 -19.57 12.64
C GLY A 513 21.59 -19.38 13.41
N ARG A 514 21.54 -18.38 14.29
CA ARG A 514 20.39 -18.02 15.15
C ARG A 514 19.40 -17.14 14.37
N LEU A 515 18.85 -17.71 13.30
CA LEU A 515 18.11 -16.96 12.27
C LEU A 515 16.81 -16.33 12.80
N ASP A 516 16.14 -16.95 13.78
CA ASP A 516 14.91 -16.38 14.35
C ASP A 516 15.21 -15.19 15.26
N GLU A 517 16.32 -15.21 16.00
CA GLU A 517 16.79 -14.03 16.73
C GLU A 517 17.20 -12.91 15.78
N ALA A 518 17.94 -13.23 14.71
CA ALA A 518 18.31 -12.26 13.69
C ALA A 518 17.08 -11.56 13.08
N ILE A 519 16.04 -12.33 12.71
CA ILE A 519 14.77 -11.79 12.21
C ILE A 519 14.12 -10.85 13.22
N ARG A 520 14.11 -11.20 14.52
CA ARG A 520 13.52 -10.34 15.56
C ARG A 520 14.26 -9.01 15.65
N GLU A 521 15.59 -9.04 15.72
CA GLU A 521 16.39 -7.82 15.81
C GLU A 521 16.23 -6.92 14.57
N TYR A 522 16.26 -7.49 13.36
CA TYR A 522 16.06 -6.71 12.13
C TYR A 522 14.66 -6.12 12.00
N LYS A 523 13.62 -6.81 12.50
CA LYS A 523 12.26 -6.25 12.56
C LYS A 523 12.18 -5.04 13.49
N ILE A 524 12.84 -5.10 14.65
CA ILE A 524 12.91 -3.95 15.56
C ILE A 524 13.59 -2.77 14.85
N VAL A 525 14.65 -3.00 14.08
CA VAL A 525 15.29 -1.93 13.29
C VAL A 525 14.32 -1.33 12.26
N ILE A 526 13.52 -2.13 11.55
CA ILE A 526 12.49 -1.64 10.62
C ILE A 526 11.40 -0.86 11.34
N GLU A 527 11.03 -1.25 12.57
CA GLU A 527 10.10 -0.50 13.40
C GLU A 527 10.66 0.87 13.85
N ILE A 528 11.99 0.96 14.04
CA ILE A 528 12.68 2.19 14.43
C ILE A 528 12.97 3.10 13.22
N ASP A 529 13.43 2.51 12.12
CA ASP A 529 13.80 3.15 10.86
C ASP A 529 13.28 2.30 9.69
N SER A 530 12.05 2.63 9.27
CA SER A 530 11.38 1.96 8.16
C SER A 530 11.97 2.30 6.79
N SER A 531 13.04 3.11 6.72
CA SER A 531 13.76 3.49 5.50
C SER A 531 15.13 2.82 5.38
N SER A 532 15.48 1.87 6.26
CA SER A 532 16.78 1.21 6.23
C SER A 532 16.85 0.12 5.14
N SER A 533 17.29 0.50 3.93
CA SER A 533 17.52 -0.44 2.81
C SER A 533 18.42 -1.61 3.22
N LEU A 534 19.51 -1.33 3.95
CA LEU A 534 20.43 -2.34 4.48
C LEU A 534 19.72 -3.39 5.35
N THR A 535 18.80 -2.95 6.21
CA THR A 535 18.08 -3.84 7.13
C THR A 535 17.07 -4.71 6.39
N TYR A 536 16.34 -4.15 5.43
CA TYR A 536 15.46 -4.93 4.55
C TYR A 536 16.25 -5.96 3.74
N CYS A 537 17.43 -5.59 3.23
CA CYS A 537 18.32 -6.50 2.51
C CYS A 537 18.80 -7.65 3.42
N ASN A 538 19.25 -7.34 4.63
CA ASN A 538 19.64 -8.33 5.64
C ASN A 538 18.50 -9.27 6.01
N LEU A 539 17.30 -8.73 6.27
CA LEU A 539 16.13 -9.52 6.61
C LEU A 539 15.70 -10.43 5.45
N GLY A 540 15.77 -9.91 4.22
CA GLY A 540 15.49 -10.69 3.01
C GLY A 540 16.44 -11.87 2.84
N ARG A 541 17.74 -11.66 3.02
CA ARG A 541 18.77 -12.71 3.00
C ARG A 541 18.50 -13.78 4.06
N VAL A 542 18.19 -13.39 5.30
CA VAL A 542 17.88 -14.33 6.40
C VAL A 542 16.62 -15.15 6.10
N TYR A 543 15.57 -14.52 5.55
CA TYR A 543 14.39 -15.27 5.11
C TYR A 543 14.70 -16.27 3.99
N GLY A 544 15.61 -15.91 3.08
CA GLY A 544 16.10 -16.79 2.03
C GLY A 544 16.81 -18.03 2.60
N GLN A 545 17.68 -17.85 3.60
CA GLN A 545 18.34 -18.96 4.30
C GLN A 545 17.34 -19.89 5.00
N LYS A 546 16.24 -19.33 5.53
CA LYS A 546 15.11 -20.11 6.08
C LYS A 546 14.19 -20.72 5.01
N LYS A 547 14.55 -20.62 3.71
CA LYS A 547 13.75 -21.07 2.56
C LYS A 547 12.34 -20.43 2.49
N ARG A 548 12.15 -19.27 3.11
CA ARG A 548 10.93 -18.47 3.03
C ARG A 548 11.02 -17.49 1.87
N PHE A 549 11.15 -18.03 0.66
CA PHE A 549 11.53 -17.27 -0.53
C PHE A 549 10.59 -16.12 -0.89
N ASP A 550 9.27 -16.26 -0.66
CA ASP A 550 8.33 -15.15 -0.92
C ASP A 550 8.57 -13.94 -0.01
N LYS A 551 8.78 -14.18 1.28
CA LYS A 551 9.13 -13.12 2.24
C LYS A 551 10.50 -12.53 1.97
N ALA A 552 11.45 -13.36 1.54
CA ALA A 552 12.77 -12.90 1.14
C ALA A 552 12.69 -11.93 -0.04
N ILE A 553 11.93 -12.28 -1.09
CA ILE A 553 11.69 -11.42 -2.25
C ILE A 553 10.99 -10.12 -1.83
N GLU A 554 9.97 -10.19 -0.99
CA GLU A 554 9.25 -9.02 -0.48
C GLU A 554 10.19 -8.02 0.20
N MET A 555 11.03 -8.50 1.13
CA MET A 555 11.98 -7.64 1.84
C MET A 555 13.09 -7.11 0.92
N LEU A 556 13.59 -7.90 -0.02
CA LEU A 556 14.61 -7.46 -0.97
C LEU A 556 14.06 -6.43 -1.96
N LEU A 557 12.81 -6.56 -2.41
CA LEU A 557 12.16 -5.53 -3.23
C LEU A 557 11.94 -4.24 -2.44
N ALA A 558 11.53 -4.32 -1.16
CA ALA A 558 11.45 -3.16 -0.28
C ALA A 558 12.81 -2.46 -0.09
N ALA A 559 13.91 -3.22 -0.02
CA ALA A 559 15.25 -2.65 0.02
C ALA A 559 15.59 -1.88 -1.27
N LEU A 560 15.17 -2.37 -2.44
CA LEU A 560 15.36 -1.71 -3.74
C LEU A 560 14.43 -0.52 -3.95
N GLU A 561 13.26 -0.48 -3.33
CA GLU A 561 12.41 0.73 -3.34
C GLU A 561 13.12 1.92 -2.69
N VAL A 562 13.93 1.66 -1.67
CA VAL A 562 14.73 2.69 -0.98
C VAL A 562 16.04 2.97 -1.70
N ALA A 563 16.77 1.93 -2.12
CA ALA A 563 18.05 2.04 -2.81
C ALA A 563 18.04 1.22 -4.11
N PRO A 564 17.51 1.78 -5.22
CA PRO A 564 17.30 1.03 -6.46
C PRO A 564 18.54 0.50 -7.15
N ASN A 565 19.73 0.98 -6.78
CA ASN A 565 21.01 0.58 -7.36
C ASN A 565 21.90 -0.14 -6.32
N ASP A 566 21.32 -0.71 -5.27
CA ASP A 566 22.10 -1.47 -4.28
C ASP A 566 22.51 -2.83 -4.84
N VAL A 567 23.81 -2.96 -5.14
CA VAL A 567 24.42 -4.15 -5.75
C VAL A 567 24.14 -5.41 -4.94
N ASN A 568 24.29 -5.33 -3.63
CA ASN A 568 24.11 -6.47 -2.75
C ASN A 568 22.65 -6.94 -2.76
N THR A 569 21.69 -6.01 -2.74
CA THR A 569 20.27 -6.36 -2.79
C THR A 569 19.87 -7.04 -4.10
N HIS A 570 20.34 -6.55 -5.26
CA HIS A 570 20.14 -7.24 -6.54
C HIS A 570 20.78 -8.63 -6.54
N PHE A 571 22.00 -8.77 -6.02
CA PHE A 571 22.66 -10.07 -5.90
C PHE A 571 21.87 -11.05 -5.00
N GLN A 572 21.41 -10.61 -3.83
CA GLN A 572 20.60 -11.44 -2.93
C GLN A 572 19.25 -11.82 -3.57
N LEU A 573 18.62 -10.90 -4.32
CA LEU A 573 17.37 -11.17 -5.01
C LEU A 573 17.55 -12.19 -6.14
N GLY A 574 18.65 -12.08 -6.88
CA GLY A 574 19.07 -13.09 -7.86
C GLY A 574 19.25 -14.47 -7.23
N TRP A 575 19.93 -14.53 -6.07
CA TRP A 575 20.11 -15.77 -5.31
C TRP A 575 18.78 -16.39 -4.88
N VAL A 576 17.89 -15.60 -4.27
CA VAL A 576 16.57 -16.08 -3.83
C VAL A 576 15.72 -16.55 -5.01
N TYR A 577 15.71 -15.83 -6.15
CA TYR A 577 15.00 -16.29 -7.34
C TYR A 577 15.57 -17.59 -7.90
N GLY A 578 16.89 -17.75 -7.89
CA GLY A 578 17.58 -18.97 -8.32
C GLY A 578 17.18 -20.17 -7.47
N GLU A 579 17.23 -20.05 -6.14
CA GLU A 579 16.81 -21.09 -5.19
C GLU A 579 15.32 -21.44 -5.32
N LYS A 580 14.48 -20.45 -5.68
CA LYS A 580 13.06 -20.66 -5.97
C LYS A 580 12.79 -21.28 -7.36
N GLY A 581 13.82 -21.51 -8.17
CA GLY A 581 13.72 -22.06 -9.53
C GLY A 581 13.30 -21.06 -10.61
N ARG A 582 13.26 -19.75 -10.30
CA ARG A 582 12.96 -18.68 -11.27
C ARG A 582 14.23 -18.17 -11.94
N LEU A 583 14.84 -19.03 -12.75
CA LEU A 583 16.16 -18.79 -13.35
C LEU A 583 16.22 -17.54 -14.23
N ASP A 584 15.17 -17.21 -15.00
CA ASP A 584 15.16 -15.99 -15.84
C ASP A 584 15.27 -14.71 -15.01
N LYS A 585 14.54 -14.66 -13.90
CA LYS A 585 14.61 -13.52 -12.97
C LYS A 585 15.94 -13.47 -12.25
N ALA A 586 16.48 -14.63 -11.85
CA ALA A 586 17.79 -14.69 -11.24
C ALA A 586 18.87 -14.10 -12.16
N ILE A 587 18.82 -14.44 -13.45
CA ILE A 587 19.72 -13.90 -14.48
C ILE A 587 19.58 -12.39 -14.60
N GLU A 588 18.36 -11.87 -14.69
CA GLU A 588 18.09 -10.43 -14.77
C GLU A 588 18.72 -9.67 -13.59
N GLU A 589 18.48 -10.14 -12.37
CA GLU A 589 18.99 -9.48 -11.15
C GLU A 589 20.52 -9.58 -11.04
N TYR A 590 21.13 -10.73 -11.38
CA TYR A 590 22.60 -10.83 -11.41
C TYR A 590 23.21 -9.95 -12.49
N GLN A 591 22.57 -9.80 -13.65
CA GLN A 591 23.03 -8.89 -14.69
C GLN A 591 22.94 -7.44 -14.24
N THR A 592 21.86 -7.04 -13.56
CA THR A 592 21.74 -5.71 -12.98
C THR A 592 22.82 -5.46 -11.92
N ALA A 593 23.07 -6.42 -11.02
CA ALA A 593 24.16 -6.32 -10.06
C ALA A 593 25.53 -6.14 -10.75
N LEU A 594 25.80 -6.89 -11.81
CA LEU A 594 27.05 -6.82 -12.60
C LEU A 594 27.15 -5.58 -13.50
N GLN A 595 26.04 -4.95 -13.86
CA GLN A 595 26.06 -3.64 -14.53
C GLN A 595 26.52 -2.54 -13.58
N ILE A 596 26.18 -2.66 -12.28
CA ILE A 596 26.55 -1.69 -11.26
C ILE A 596 27.97 -1.97 -10.72
N ASP A 597 28.29 -3.24 -10.43
CA ASP A 597 29.63 -3.69 -10.04
C ASP A 597 30.08 -4.89 -10.90
N PRO A 598 30.82 -4.64 -11.98
CA PRO A 598 31.36 -5.68 -12.85
C PRO A 598 32.40 -6.59 -12.20
N GLN A 599 32.94 -6.25 -11.02
CA GLN A 599 33.97 -7.03 -10.33
C GLN A 599 33.40 -7.95 -9.24
N LEU A 600 32.06 -8.04 -9.15
CA LEU A 600 31.41 -8.92 -8.19
C LEU A 600 31.50 -10.40 -8.61
N GLY A 601 32.62 -11.04 -8.27
CA GLY A 601 32.92 -12.43 -8.67
C GLY A 601 31.86 -13.45 -8.25
N ALA A 602 31.19 -13.24 -7.11
CA ALA A 602 30.08 -14.09 -6.67
C ALA A 602 28.85 -14.00 -7.59
N ALA A 603 28.58 -12.82 -8.16
CA ALA A 603 27.49 -12.64 -9.13
C ALA A 603 27.81 -13.31 -10.47
N HIS A 604 29.06 -13.22 -10.95
CA HIS A 604 29.50 -13.99 -12.13
C HIS A 604 29.37 -15.50 -11.93
N LEU A 605 29.78 -16.02 -10.77
CA LEU A 605 29.64 -17.43 -10.41
C LEU A 605 28.16 -17.87 -10.43
N ASN A 606 27.27 -17.11 -9.78
CA ASN A 606 25.86 -17.46 -9.68
C ASN A 606 25.09 -17.25 -11.00
N LEU A 607 25.48 -16.26 -11.81
CA LEU A 607 24.96 -16.06 -13.16
C LEU A 607 25.36 -17.23 -14.08
N GLY A 608 26.62 -17.69 -13.99
CA GLY A 608 27.08 -18.89 -14.69
C GLY A 608 26.27 -20.12 -14.30
N TRP A 609 26.00 -20.29 -13.00
CA TRP A 609 25.15 -21.37 -12.48
C TRP A 609 23.73 -21.31 -13.04
N ALA A 610 23.11 -20.13 -13.06
CA ALA A 610 21.77 -19.95 -13.60
C ALA A 610 21.73 -20.26 -15.11
N TYR A 611 22.74 -19.85 -15.88
CA TYR A 611 22.84 -20.19 -17.31
C TYR A 611 23.05 -21.68 -17.55
N SER A 612 23.91 -22.34 -16.76
CA SER A 612 24.13 -23.78 -16.89
C SER A 612 22.85 -24.56 -16.61
N ARG A 613 22.07 -24.16 -15.60
CA ARG A 613 20.76 -24.76 -15.28
C ARG A 613 19.72 -24.56 -16.39
N GLN A 614 19.84 -23.52 -17.20
CA GLN A 614 19.01 -23.29 -18.39
C GLN A 614 19.53 -24.01 -19.66
N GLY A 615 20.62 -24.78 -19.57
CA GLY A 615 21.25 -25.40 -20.74
C GLY A 615 22.04 -24.41 -21.61
N ARG A 616 22.25 -23.17 -21.16
CA ARG A 616 23.00 -22.13 -21.89
C ARG A 616 24.49 -22.22 -21.56
N HIS A 617 25.08 -23.37 -21.87
CA HIS A 617 26.42 -23.77 -21.41
C HIS A 617 27.53 -22.81 -21.87
N ASP A 618 27.48 -22.28 -23.09
CA ASP A 618 28.49 -21.32 -23.57
C ASP A 618 28.53 -20.03 -22.74
N LYS A 619 27.34 -19.53 -22.34
CA LYS A 619 27.24 -18.35 -21.49
C LYS A 619 27.68 -18.67 -20.07
N ALA A 620 27.37 -19.87 -19.57
CA ALA A 620 27.85 -20.32 -18.27
C ALA A 620 29.39 -20.36 -18.20
N VAL A 621 30.04 -20.94 -19.22
CA VAL A 621 31.51 -20.97 -19.35
C VAL A 621 32.11 -19.57 -19.31
N LEU A 622 31.52 -18.62 -20.05
CA LEU A 622 32.00 -17.24 -20.08
C LEU A 622 31.96 -16.61 -18.68
N GLU A 623 30.84 -16.73 -17.97
CA GLU A 623 30.69 -16.12 -16.64
C GLU A 623 31.56 -16.80 -15.58
N TYR A 624 31.71 -18.13 -15.63
CA TYR A 624 32.65 -18.82 -14.74
C TYR A 624 34.11 -18.40 -14.98
N LYS A 625 34.51 -18.21 -16.24
CA LYS A 625 35.84 -17.68 -16.55
C LYS A 625 36.05 -16.27 -16.02
N ARG A 626 35.02 -15.41 -16.07
CA ARG A 626 35.08 -14.08 -15.44
C ARG A 626 35.19 -14.16 -13.92
N ALA A 627 34.45 -15.05 -13.28
CA ALA A 627 34.59 -15.30 -11.85
C ALA A 627 36.02 -15.75 -11.47
N LEU A 628 36.64 -16.59 -12.29
CA LEU A 628 38.02 -17.07 -12.12
C LEU A 628 39.08 -16.02 -12.47
N GLN A 629 38.78 -15.06 -13.37
CA GLN A 629 39.65 -13.90 -13.59
C GLN A 629 39.70 -13.00 -12.35
N ILE A 630 38.58 -12.87 -11.63
CA ILE A 630 38.49 -12.08 -10.40
C ILE A 630 39.14 -12.83 -9.22
N ASN A 631 38.85 -14.12 -9.08
CA ASN A 631 39.46 -14.98 -8.06
C ASN A 631 39.87 -16.33 -8.67
N PRO A 632 41.14 -16.49 -9.07
CA PRO A 632 41.66 -17.73 -9.63
C PRO A 632 41.63 -18.92 -8.67
N GLU A 633 41.51 -18.70 -7.36
CA GLU A 633 41.49 -19.77 -6.35
C GLU A 633 40.05 -20.19 -5.97
N ASN A 634 39.04 -19.73 -6.71
CA ASN A 634 37.66 -20.11 -6.45
C ASN A 634 37.38 -21.56 -6.91
N GLY A 635 37.60 -22.52 -6.02
CA GLY A 635 37.38 -23.93 -6.31
C GLY A 635 35.95 -24.30 -6.72
N MET A 636 34.93 -23.56 -6.26
CA MET A 636 33.54 -23.78 -6.70
C MET A 636 33.33 -23.33 -8.15
N ALA A 637 33.96 -22.24 -8.58
CA ALA A 637 33.93 -21.77 -9.96
C ALA A 637 34.62 -22.77 -10.91
N HIS A 638 35.80 -23.27 -10.54
CA HIS A 638 36.49 -24.34 -11.26
C HIS A 638 35.64 -25.61 -11.35
N SER A 639 35.00 -26.04 -10.25
CA SER A 639 34.14 -27.23 -10.26
C SER A 639 32.92 -27.06 -11.16
N ASN A 640 32.26 -25.91 -11.11
CA ASN A 640 31.09 -25.62 -11.95
C ASN A 640 31.45 -25.50 -13.43
N LEU A 641 32.61 -24.91 -13.74
CA LEU A 641 33.14 -24.85 -15.09
C LEU A 641 33.47 -26.25 -15.63
N GLY A 642 34.12 -27.09 -14.83
CA GLY A 642 34.45 -28.47 -15.20
C GLY A 642 33.20 -29.32 -15.44
N LEU A 643 32.18 -29.21 -14.57
CA LEU A 643 30.88 -29.86 -14.79
C LEU A 643 30.19 -29.38 -16.08
N THR A 644 30.28 -28.09 -16.38
CA THR A 644 29.72 -27.52 -17.62
C THR A 644 30.45 -28.07 -18.85
N TYR A 645 31.78 -28.14 -18.83
CA TYR A 645 32.55 -28.76 -19.90
C TYR A 645 32.22 -30.24 -20.09
N ARG A 646 31.99 -30.97 -18.99
CA ARG A 646 31.54 -32.37 -19.05
C ARG A 646 30.19 -32.48 -19.77
N THR A 647 29.22 -31.63 -19.45
CA THR A 647 27.91 -31.61 -20.14
C THR A 647 28.01 -31.26 -21.62
N MET A 648 29.04 -30.50 -22.02
CA MET A 648 29.33 -30.17 -23.42
C MET A 648 30.17 -31.24 -24.15
N GLY A 649 30.53 -32.35 -23.50
CA GLY A 649 31.38 -33.40 -24.07
C GLY A 649 32.88 -33.05 -24.12
N ARG A 650 33.31 -31.94 -23.51
CA ARG A 650 34.72 -31.52 -23.46
C ARG A 650 35.42 -32.14 -22.25
N ILE A 651 35.66 -33.45 -22.33
CA ILE A 651 36.10 -34.27 -21.19
C ILE A 651 37.48 -33.86 -20.65
N ASP A 652 38.44 -33.52 -21.51
CA ASP A 652 39.79 -33.12 -21.08
C ASP A 652 39.79 -31.79 -20.33
N ASP A 653 39.05 -30.81 -20.85
CA ASP A 653 38.87 -29.52 -20.17
C ASP A 653 38.13 -29.69 -18.85
N ALA A 654 37.10 -30.54 -18.81
CA ALA A 654 36.36 -30.86 -17.59
C ALA A 654 37.27 -31.44 -16.51
N ARG A 655 38.14 -32.41 -16.86
CA ARG A 655 39.11 -33.01 -15.93
C ARG A 655 40.08 -31.97 -15.38
N ARG A 656 40.68 -31.15 -16.26
CA ARG A 656 41.62 -30.10 -15.86
C ARG A 656 41.01 -29.14 -14.85
N GLU A 657 39.80 -28.64 -15.11
CA GLU A 657 39.13 -27.69 -14.23
C GLU A 657 38.73 -28.32 -12.89
N LEU A 658 38.31 -29.59 -12.88
CA LEU A 658 38.01 -30.30 -11.63
C LEU A 658 39.26 -30.60 -10.80
N GLU A 659 40.41 -30.88 -11.42
CA GLU A 659 41.70 -31.02 -10.72
C GLU A 659 42.14 -29.69 -10.09
N LEU A 660 41.95 -28.58 -10.81
CA LEU A 660 42.17 -27.23 -10.26
C LEU A 660 41.22 -26.92 -9.09
N ALA A 661 39.95 -27.33 -9.18
CA ALA A 661 39.00 -27.20 -8.06
C ALA A 661 39.49 -27.91 -6.79
N VAL A 662 40.02 -29.12 -6.93
CA VAL A 662 40.63 -29.88 -5.83
C VAL A 662 41.87 -29.17 -5.28
N LYS A 663 42.74 -28.67 -6.17
CA LYS A 663 43.94 -27.91 -5.77
C LYS A 663 43.58 -26.65 -4.98
N CYS A 664 42.46 -26.01 -5.32
CA CYS A 664 41.90 -24.87 -4.60
C CYS A 664 41.11 -25.25 -3.33
N GLY A 665 41.19 -26.50 -2.88
CA GLY A 665 40.58 -26.97 -1.63
C GLY A 665 39.08 -27.32 -1.73
N PHE A 666 38.49 -27.38 -2.93
CA PHE A 666 37.10 -27.80 -3.10
C PHE A 666 36.98 -29.33 -3.18
N GLU A 667 36.96 -29.96 -2.01
CA GLU A 667 36.92 -31.42 -1.83
C GLU A 667 35.82 -32.17 -2.60
N PRO A 668 34.58 -31.65 -2.79
CA PRO A 668 33.56 -32.35 -3.56
C PRO A 668 33.97 -32.70 -5.00
N ALA A 669 34.91 -31.95 -5.61
CA ALA A 669 35.40 -32.22 -6.96
C ALA A 669 36.16 -33.56 -7.06
N LYS A 670 36.75 -34.07 -5.97
CA LYS A 670 37.42 -35.39 -5.96
C LYS A 670 36.44 -36.52 -6.30
N ASN A 671 35.20 -36.42 -5.81
CA ASN A 671 34.19 -37.43 -6.07
C ASN A 671 33.74 -37.39 -7.53
N ILE A 672 33.59 -36.20 -8.11
CA ILE A 672 33.23 -36.01 -9.52
C ILE A 672 34.32 -36.59 -10.44
N LEU A 673 35.60 -36.35 -10.13
CA LEU A 673 36.72 -36.93 -10.86
C LEU A 673 36.74 -38.47 -10.81
N ARG A 674 36.44 -39.06 -9.65
CA ARG A 674 36.34 -40.53 -9.50
C ARG A 674 35.19 -41.12 -10.31
N GLU A 675 34.05 -40.45 -10.37
CA GLU A 675 32.92 -40.87 -11.21
C GLU A 675 33.29 -40.83 -12.69
N MET A 676 33.89 -39.72 -13.15
CA MET A 676 34.34 -39.59 -14.54
C MET A 676 35.36 -40.64 -14.95
N ALA A 677 36.22 -41.11 -14.04
CA ALA A 677 37.18 -42.17 -14.32
C ALA A 677 36.50 -43.55 -14.54
N LYS A 678 35.33 -43.79 -13.95
CA LYS A 678 34.55 -45.03 -14.15
C LYS A 678 33.86 -45.04 -15.50
N ASP A 679 33.35 -43.90 -15.96
CA ASP A 679 32.67 -43.78 -17.26
C ASP A 679 33.59 -44.04 -18.46
N VAL A 680 34.91 -43.82 -18.31
CA VAL A 680 35.92 -44.11 -19.36
C VAL A 680 36.29 -45.60 -19.42
N SER A 681 35.97 -46.40 -18.39
CA SER A 681 36.33 -47.82 -18.30
C SER A 681 35.32 -48.81 -18.93
N VAL A 682 34.36 -48.32 -19.72
CA VAL A 682 33.28 -49.12 -20.35
C VAL A 682 33.31 -49.06 -21.89
N TRP A 683 34.48 -48.80 -22.50
CA TRP A 683 34.69 -48.91 -23.94
C TRP A 683 35.86 -49.84 -24.27
#